data_AF-A0A0D3KIA5-F1
#
_entry.id   AF-A0A0D3KIA5-F1
#
_cell.length_a   1.000
_cell.length_b   1.000
_cell.length_c   1.000
_cell.angle_alpha   90.00
_cell.angle_beta   90.00
_cell.angle_gamma   90.00
#
_symmetry.space_group_name_H-M   'P 1'
#
loop_
_entity.id
_entity.type
_entity.pdbx_description
1 polymer ?
#
loop_
_entity_poly.entity_id
_entity_poly.type
_entity_poly.pdbx_seq_one_letter_code
_entity_poly.pdbx_strand_id
1 'polypeptide(L)'
;MRKKVDARVRTLIENSVALRHRGLFVIVGDSAREQVVNLHYMLSKAAVRARPSVLWCYKKELGFTTHRKKRMRHIKKMAARGLIDPDKDDPFELFISSTSITYCYYRETTRVLGNTFGMLVLQDFEAVTPNVLARTVETGGGIVVMLLKSMDSLRQLYTMTMDAHARFRTEAQPQPWRGHRAWGPRFNERFILSLASCRSCLVLDDELNILPISSHAAAITPVSKGVPADGDEAEAAEGRPAAGSTGSDSPELRELKRSLRETQPVGSIVQTVRTVDQAKALLTFVEAAADKSLRCTVALTAARGRGKSAALGLSLAAAVAYGYANIFVTAPSPENLRTLFEFVLKGFDALEYKEHADFSIVRPVAEMQPRCSRDAPRDRARRTTIQYILPSDAALLSQAELLVIDEAAAIPLPQVRALLGPYLVYMASTVNGYEGTGRALSLKLIQQLRAKAQAGGEAAGGSASALAEDPALGGRTLREAPCRCHCPPQVSLEEPIRYAQGDPVERWLHGLLCLDATTSLPPVRSTPHPSECELYWVDRDALFSYHSASEAFLQRMLALCVSSHYKNTPNDLQLLSDAPAHQAFVLLGPVDVDAKRLPDILAVVQICLEGDISHESVRRSMARGETPSGDLIAWTVSQQFQEPEFASLSGARVVRVAVHPDLARMGYGSRALDLLTHYYQGDVRPLKPPAAAAPRAAAGGAGADGATAGGLLHETIAPRAKLPPLLLTLEQRPPEPLHWLGASFGITAPLYGFWHKGGFRPVYLRQTKNEVTGEHTAIVLKALDGSQREMSTLAAADWLPLYVGDFRRRLSALLGGALREMPTALALSLLDPTLQPAEARAPTAEQLEFVLGAYDLKRLSSYSRSLVDHHLVLDLVPLLARLRFSGALLTPLSSVQAAILVGVGLQ
;
A
#
# COMPACT_ATOMS: atom_id res chain seq x y z
N MET A 1 -37.83 3.54 31.75
CA MET A 1 -37.29 4.55 32.70
C MET A 1 -36.55 5.63 31.91
N ARG A 2 -36.68 6.92 32.24
CA ARG A 2 -35.89 7.99 31.61
C ARG A 2 -34.59 8.17 32.42
N LYS A 3 -33.48 7.65 31.91
CA LYS A 3 -32.15 7.81 32.52
C LYS A 3 -31.47 9.06 31.95
N LYS A 4 -30.82 9.84 32.80
CA LYS A 4 -30.01 10.99 32.35
C LYS A 4 -28.69 10.46 31.78
N VAL A 5 -28.43 10.71 30.50
CA VAL A 5 -27.15 10.38 29.86
C VAL A 5 -26.03 11.21 30.49
N ASP A 6 -24.86 10.61 30.64
CA ASP A 6 -23.66 11.29 31.14
C ASP A 6 -23.34 12.53 30.28
N ALA A 7 -23.07 13.67 30.94
CA ALA A 7 -22.77 14.92 30.26
C ALA A 7 -21.53 14.83 29.35
N ARG A 8 -20.58 13.94 29.67
CA ARG A 8 -19.32 13.78 28.94
C ARG A 8 -19.50 13.35 27.48
N VAL A 9 -20.51 12.52 27.20
CA VAL A 9 -20.86 12.10 25.84
C VAL A 9 -21.24 13.33 25.01
N ARG A 10 -22.10 14.18 25.58
CA ARG A 10 -22.55 15.41 24.93
C ARG A 10 -21.42 16.43 24.77
N THR A 11 -20.60 16.64 25.80
CA THR A 11 -19.47 17.59 25.72
C THR A 11 -18.45 17.16 24.67
N LEU A 12 -18.17 15.87 24.51
CA LEU A 12 -17.26 15.39 23.47
C LEU A 12 -17.79 15.70 22.07
N ILE A 13 -19.10 15.51 21.83
CA ILE A 13 -19.73 15.85 20.55
C ILE A 13 -19.66 17.36 20.29
N GLU A 14 -20.01 18.19 21.30
CA GLU A 14 -19.96 19.64 21.18
C GLU A 14 -18.53 20.15 20.93
N ASN A 15 -17.53 19.59 21.63
CA ASN A 15 -16.12 19.88 21.41
C ASN A 15 -15.65 19.47 20.00
N SER A 16 -16.08 18.29 19.53
CA SER A 16 -15.73 17.78 18.20
C SER A 16 -16.23 18.73 17.10
N VAL A 17 -17.46 19.22 17.23
CA VAL A 17 -18.04 20.19 16.28
C VAL A 17 -17.37 21.57 16.38
N ALA A 18 -17.09 22.04 17.60
CA ALA A 18 -16.46 23.35 17.83
C ALA A 18 -15.02 23.41 17.28
N LEU A 19 -14.21 22.37 17.55
CA LEU A 19 -12.83 22.27 17.08
C LEU A 19 -12.71 21.73 15.64
N ARG A 20 -13.81 21.25 15.04
CA ARG A 20 -13.80 20.46 13.78
C ARG A 20 -12.88 19.23 13.85
N HIS A 21 -12.83 18.59 15.02
CA HIS A 21 -12.16 17.32 15.26
C HIS A 21 -13.14 16.15 15.16
N ARG A 22 -12.61 14.93 15.02
CA ARG A 22 -13.44 13.72 15.01
C ARG A 22 -13.60 13.17 16.43
N GLY A 23 -14.80 12.69 16.73
CA GLY A 23 -15.10 11.96 17.97
C GLY A 23 -15.23 10.47 17.69
N LEU A 24 -14.58 9.63 18.50
CA LEU A 24 -14.65 8.17 18.39
C LEU A 24 -15.50 7.60 19.53
N PHE A 25 -16.53 6.82 19.18
CA PHE A 25 -17.41 6.14 20.13
C PHE A 25 -17.40 4.65 19.86
N VAL A 26 -17.19 3.87 20.91
CA VAL A 26 -17.24 2.40 20.88
C VAL A 26 -18.40 1.98 21.76
N ILE A 27 -19.45 1.40 21.18
CA ILE A 27 -20.65 0.97 21.90
C ILE A 27 -20.62 -0.54 22.05
N VAL A 28 -20.74 -1.02 23.29
CA VAL A 28 -20.73 -2.43 23.64
C VAL A 28 -22.13 -2.87 24.07
N GLY A 29 -22.71 -3.77 23.29
CA GLY A 29 -23.90 -4.53 23.63
C GLY A 29 -24.84 -4.81 22.45
N ASP A 30 -25.92 -5.54 22.72
CA ASP A 30 -26.81 -6.10 21.71
C ASP A 30 -27.72 -5.04 21.08
N SER A 31 -28.05 -4.00 21.86
CA SER A 31 -28.92 -2.88 21.48
C SER A 31 -28.17 -1.66 20.95
N ALA A 32 -26.86 -1.79 20.72
CA ALA A 32 -25.99 -0.71 20.27
C ALA A 32 -26.49 0.01 18.99
N ARG A 33 -27.24 -0.67 18.12
CA ARG A 33 -27.84 -0.10 16.90
C ARG A 33 -28.83 1.02 17.18
N GLU A 34 -29.63 0.90 18.24
CA GLU A 34 -30.61 1.92 18.62
C GLU A 34 -29.92 3.17 19.16
N GLN A 35 -28.78 3.00 19.84
CA GLN A 35 -28.01 4.10 20.40
C GLN A 35 -27.34 4.99 19.34
N VAL A 36 -27.09 4.46 18.14
CA VAL A 36 -26.64 5.26 16.98
C VAL A 36 -27.59 6.41 16.69
N VAL A 37 -28.90 6.21 16.86
CA VAL A 37 -29.93 7.23 16.64
C VAL A 37 -29.78 8.39 17.62
N ASN A 38 -29.54 8.06 18.89
CA ASN A 38 -29.36 9.05 19.94
C ASN A 38 -28.11 9.89 19.70
N LEU A 39 -27.00 9.28 19.29
CA LEU A 39 -25.77 9.98 18.93
C LEU A 39 -25.96 10.88 17.70
N HIS A 40 -26.67 10.40 16.67
CA HIS A 40 -26.97 11.21 15.48
C HIS A 40 -27.84 12.42 15.82
N TYR A 41 -28.82 12.25 16.70
CA TYR A 41 -29.67 13.33 17.19
C TYR A 41 -28.85 14.38 17.96
N MET A 42 -27.95 13.95 18.85
CA MET A 42 -27.04 14.85 19.58
C MET A 42 -26.11 15.61 18.63
N LEU A 43 -25.53 14.93 17.63
CA LEU A 43 -24.69 15.56 16.61
C LEU A 43 -25.47 16.59 15.78
N SER A 44 -26.69 16.24 15.36
CA SER A 44 -27.55 17.13 14.58
C SER A 44 -27.97 18.37 15.38
N LYS A 45 -28.08 18.25 16.71
CA LYS A 45 -28.36 19.38 17.61
C LYS A 45 -27.13 20.27 17.82
N ALA A 46 -25.93 19.68 17.89
CA ALA A 46 -24.68 20.42 18.06
C ALA A 46 -24.24 21.12 16.77
N ALA A 47 -24.42 20.49 15.62
CA ALA A 47 -24.14 21.06 14.31
C ALA A 47 -25.27 22.01 13.89
N VAL A 48 -25.05 23.33 13.97
CA VAL A 48 -26.01 24.38 13.55
C VAL A 48 -26.30 24.35 12.02
N ARG A 49 -25.60 23.50 11.26
CA ARG A 49 -25.70 23.33 9.80
C ARG A 49 -26.71 22.23 9.42
N ALA A 50 -26.90 22.03 8.12
CA ALA A 50 -27.64 20.91 7.53
C ALA A 50 -27.34 19.55 8.21
N ARG A 51 -28.38 18.71 8.31
CA ARG A 51 -28.29 17.37 8.94
C ARG A 51 -27.13 16.55 8.36
N PRO A 52 -26.29 15.92 9.19
CA PRO A 52 -25.13 15.16 8.72
C PRO A 52 -25.57 13.89 7.98
N SER A 53 -24.92 13.62 6.85
CA SER A 53 -25.03 12.35 6.12
C SER A 53 -24.33 11.22 6.88
N VAL A 54 -24.85 10.01 6.72
CA VAL A 54 -24.37 8.82 7.45
C VAL A 54 -23.82 7.79 6.48
N LEU A 55 -22.62 7.26 6.76
CA LEU A 55 -22.05 6.09 6.10
C LEU A 55 -22.20 4.88 7.02
N TRP A 56 -22.92 3.86 6.55
CA TRP A 56 -23.13 2.62 7.29
C TRP A 56 -22.39 1.47 6.61
N CYS A 57 -21.36 0.95 7.28
CA CYS A 57 -20.52 -0.13 6.78
C CYS A 57 -20.77 -1.45 7.52
N TYR A 58 -20.88 -2.53 6.77
CA TYR A 58 -21.22 -3.86 7.30
C TYR A 58 -20.59 -4.99 6.46
N LYS A 59 -20.48 -6.20 7.04
CA LYS A 59 -19.87 -7.37 6.39
C LYS A 59 -20.85 -8.10 5.45
N LYS A 60 -21.98 -8.56 5.98
CA LYS A 60 -22.98 -9.35 5.23
C LYS A 60 -24.42 -8.98 5.60
N GLU A 61 -24.75 -8.89 6.88
CA GLU A 61 -26.14 -8.74 7.35
C GLU A 61 -26.35 -7.43 8.13
N LEU A 62 -27.35 -6.64 7.72
CA LEU A 62 -27.77 -5.42 8.41
C LEU A 62 -28.86 -5.69 9.48
N GLY A 63 -29.50 -6.87 9.44
CA GLY A 63 -30.69 -7.17 10.25
C GLY A 63 -31.97 -6.44 9.81
N PHE A 64 -31.91 -5.59 8.76
CA PHE A 64 -33.06 -4.92 8.17
C PHE A 64 -32.87 -4.72 6.65
N THR A 65 -33.95 -4.46 5.91
CA THR A 65 -33.88 -4.22 4.46
C THR A 65 -33.59 -2.75 4.13
N THR A 66 -32.58 -2.47 3.31
CA THR A 66 -32.27 -1.11 2.82
C THR A 66 -33.35 -0.54 1.90
N HIS A 67 -34.20 -1.39 1.33
CA HIS A 67 -35.19 -0.99 0.35
C HIS A 67 -36.46 -0.43 1.01
N ARG A 68 -36.63 0.90 0.96
CA ARG A 68 -37.74 1.64 1.62
C ARG A 68 -39.13 1.04 1.34
N LYS A 69 -39.42 0.65 0.09
CA LYS A 69 -40.69 0.03 -0.32
C LYS A 69 -40.92 -1.36 0.30
N LYS A 70 -39.89 -2.22 0.31
CA LYS A 70 -39.98 -3.56 0.91
C LYS A 70 -40.20 -3.45 2.42
N ARG A 71 -39.54 -2.48 3.06
CA ARG A 71 -39.71 -2.22 4.49
C ARG A 71 -41.09 -1.72 4.85
N MET A 72 -41.63 -0.71 4.17
CA MET A 72 -43.00 -0.25 4.42
C MET A 72 -44.03 -1.38 4.24
N ARG A 73 -43.83 -2.29 3.28
CA ARG A 73 -44.68 -3.49 3.14
C ARG A 73 -44.54 -4.43 4.34
N HIS A 74 -43.32 -4.63 4.84
CA HIS A 74 -43.07 -5.45 6.02
C HIS A 74 -43.73 -4.86 7.28
N ILE A 75 -43.56 -3.56 7.52
CA ILE A 75 -44.18 -2.84 8.64
C ILE A 75 -45.71 -2.90 8.54
N LYS A 76 -46.28 -2.61 7.36
CA LYS A 76 -47.73 -2.75 7.14
C LYS A 76 -48.23 -4.18 7.37
N LYS A 77 -47.43 -5.19 7.01
CA LYS A 77 -47.76 -6.61 7.27
C LYS A 77 -47.69 -6.94 8.76
N MET A 78 -46.77 -6.36 9.51
CA MET A 78 -46.68 -6.54 10.97
C MET A 78 -47.80 -5.78 11.70
N ALA A 79 -48.13 -4.57 11.27
CA ALA A 79 -49.28 -3.81 11.78
C ALA A 79 -50.61 -4.53 11.50
N ALA A 80 -50.79 -5.08 10.28
CA ALA A 80 -51.96 -5.90 9.94
C ALA A 80 -52.06 -7.20 10.76
N ARG A 81 -50.95 -7.68 11.31
CA ARG A 81 -50.90 -8.83 12.23
C ARG A 81 -51.09 -8.44 13.70
N GLY A 82 -51.24 -7.15 14.01
CA GLY A 82 -51.36 -6.63 15.38
C GLY A 82 -50.09 -6.70 16.21
N LEU A 83 -48.91 -6.87 15.59
CA LEU A 83 -47.61 -6.95 16.29
C LEU A 83 -46.98 -5.58 16.56
N ILE A 84 -47.44 -4.53 15.86
CA ILE A 84 -46.91 -3.16 15.95
C ILE A 84 -48.10 -2.22 16.03
N ASP A 85 -48.09 -1.31 17.00
CA ASP A 85 -49.06 -0.23 17.10
C ASP A 85 -48.85 0.77 15.95
N PRO A 86 -49.88 1.09 15.16
CA PRO A 86 -49.75 1.97 13.99
C PRO A 86 -49.37 3.41 14.35
N ASP A 87 -49.58 3.83 15.60
CA ASP A 87 -49.33 5.20 16.08
C ASP A 87 -47.95 5.38 16.75
N LYS A 88 -47.22 4.30 17.03
CA LYS A 88 -45.93 4.34 17.72
C LYS A 88 -44.80 3.98 16.76
N ASP A 89 -44.20 5.00 16.17
CA ASP A 89 -43.02 4.83 15.33
C ASP A 89 -41.75 4.58 16.17
N ASP A 90 -41.01 3.52 15.83
CA ASP A 90 -39.71 3.26 16.43
C ASP A 90 -38.69 4.35 16.02
N PRO A 91 -37.93 4.93 16.97
CA PRO A 91 -36.94 5.97 16.66
C PRO A 91 -35.92 5.56 15.59
N PHE A 92 -35.56 4.27 15.55
CA PHE A 92 -34.65 3.70 14.56
C PHE A 92 -35.24 3.67 13.14
N GLU A 93 -36.53 3.39 13.01
CA GLU A 93 -37.21 3.43 11.71
C GLU A 93 -37.40 4.86 11.21
N LEU A 94 -37.71 5.79 12.11
CA LEU A 94 -37.74 7.22 11.80
C LEU A 94 -36.36 7.71 11.35
N PHE A 95 -35.29 7.27 12.01
CA PHE A 95 -33.92 7.60 11.63
C PHE A 95 -33.59 7.14 10.21
N ILE A 96 -33.84 5.87 9.88
CA ILE A 96 -33.50 5.35 8.55
C ILE A 96 -34.35 5.97 7.43
N SER A 97 -35.61 6.30 7.72
CA SER A 97 -36.50 6.90 6.71
C SER A 97 -36.24 8.38 6.47
N SER A 98 -35.76 9.12 7.48
CA SER A 98 -35.58 10.58 7.42
C SER A 98 -34.16 11.04 7.11
N THR A 99 -33.15 10.18 7.31
CA THR A 99 -31.73 10.54 7.11
C THR A 99 -31.17 9.99 5.80
N SER A 100 -30.19 10.70 5.23
CA SER A 100 -29.45 10.25 4.06
C SER A 100 -28.34 9.27 4.46
N ILE A 101 -28.68 7.97 4.44
CA ILE A 101 -27.75 6.88 4.77
C ILE A 101 -27.20 6.26 3.49
N THR A 102 -25.88 6.21 3.36
CA THR A 102 -25.18 5.43 2.32
C THR A 102 -24.77 4.09 2.91
N TYR A 103 -25.28 3.01 2.35
CA TYR A 103 -24.93 1.64 2.76
C TYR A 103 -23.76 1.12 1.92
N CYS A 104 -22.73 0.58 2.58
CA CYS A 104 -21.54 0.08 1.90
C CYS A 104 -21.08 -1.24 2.53
N TYR A 105 -20.84 -2.26 1.69
CA TYR A 105 -20.13 -3.45 2.14
C TYR A 105 -18.66 -3.12 2.43
N TYR A 106 -18.04 -3.80 3.39
CA TYR A 106 -16.59 -3.63 3.64
C TYR A 106 -15.71 -3.86 2.40
N ARG A 107 -16.12 -4.78 1.52
CA ARG A 107 -15.43 -5.07 0.25
C ARG A 107 -15.54 -3.93 -0.77
N GLU A 108 -16.60 -3.13 -0.70
CA GLU A 108 -16.90 -2.03 -1.63
C GLU A 108 -16.49 -0.65 -1.10
N THR A 109 -15.72 -0.60 -0.02
CA THR A 109 -15.26 0.66 0.61
C THR A 109 -14.42 1.54 -0.30
N THR A 110 -13.97 1.05 -1.46
CA THR A 110 -13.34 1.87 -2.50
C THR A 110 -14.31 2.86 -3.15
N ARG A 111 -15.61 2.55 -3.22
CA ARG A 111 -16.61 3.39 -3.92
C ARG A 111 -16.95 4.67 -3.16
N VAL A 112 -16.68 4.71 -1.86
CA VAL A 112 -16.94 5.87 -1.00
C VAL A 112 -15.76 6.83 -0.92
N LEU A 113 -14.65 6.53 -1.61
CA LEU A 113 -13.53 7.45 -1.78
C LEU A 113 -13.99 8.71 -2.52
N GLY A 114 -13.44 9.85 -2.13
CA GLY A 114 -13.83 11.16 -2.66
C GLY A 114 -15.03 11.80 -1.94
N ASN A 115 -15.93 11.00 -1.36
CA ASN A 115 -17.06 11.50 -0.59
C ASN A 115 -16.67 11.83 0.86
N THR A 116 -17.49 12.66 1.51
CA THR A 116 -17.36 13.04 2.93
C THR A 116 -18.68 12.84 3.65
N PHE A 117 -18.64 12.18 4.80
CA PHE A 117 -19.82 11.89 5.62
C PHE A 117 -19.70 12.55 6.99
N GLY A 118 -20.82 12.97 7.57
CA GLY A 118 -20.84 13.59 8.91
C GLY A 118 -20.78 12.54 10.03
N MET A 119 -21.28 11.34 9.79
CA MET A 119 -21.25 10.23 10.73
C MET A 119 -20.87 8.92 10.02
N LEU A 120 -20.02 8.12 10.66
CA LEU A 120 -19.61 6.79 10.21
C LEU A 120 -20.07 5.75 11.23
N VAL A 121 -20.68 4.66 10.76
CA VAL A 121 -21.08 3.52 11.60
C VAL A 121 -20.39 2.26 11.06
N LEU A 122 -19.57 1.62 11.91
CA LEU A 122 -18.93 0.33 11.67
C LEU A 122 -19.64 -0.74 12.51
N GLN A 123 -20.38 -1.62 11.85
CA GLN A 123 -21.26 -2.58 12.54
C GLN A 123 -20.55 -3.84 13.04
N ASP A 124 -19.69 -4.44 12.21
CA ASP A 124 -19.07 -5.73 12.51
C ASP A 124 -17.56 -5.52 12.72
N PHE A 125 -17.14 -5.24 13.97
CA PHE A 125 -15.73 -4.96 14.30
C PHE A 125 -14.79 -6.14 13.99
N GLU A 126 -15.23 -7.37 14.24
CA GLU A 126 -14.44 -8.60 14.06
C GLU A 126 -13.93 -8.81 12.62
N ALA A 127 -14.59 -8.19 11.63
CA ALA A 127 -14.24 -8.28 10.22
C ALA A 127 -13.59 -7.01 9.66
N VAL A 128 -13.32 -6.01 10.51
CA VAL A 128 -12.66 -4.77 10.09
C VAL A 128 -11.19 -5.08 9.82
N THR A 129 -10.75 -4.81 8.60
CA THR A 129 -9.34 -4.84 8.24
C THR A 129 -8.73 -3.45 8.40
N PRO A 130 -7.41 -3.33 8.67
CA PRO A 130 -6.71 -2.05 8.76
C PRO A 130 -7.00 -1.10 7.59
N ASN A 131 -7.06 -1.62 6.36
CA ASN A 131 -7.34 -0.83 5.18
C ASN A 131 -8.79 -0.31 5.14
N VAL A 132 -9.78 -1.13 5.56
CA VAL A 132 -11.17 -0.67 5.69
C VAL A 132 -11.28 0.40 6.77
N LEU A 133 -10.59 0.23 7.89
CA LEU A 133 -10.54 1.22 8.96
C LEU A 133 -9.97 2.56 8.45
N ALA A 134 -8.83 2.53 7.76
CA ALA A 134 -8.22 3.74 7.20
C ALA A 134 -9.16 4.46 6.22
N ARG A 135 -9.72 3.73 5.25
CA ARG A 135 -10.65 4.28 4.25
C ARG A 135 -11.86 4.95 4.87
N THR A 136 -12.50 4.26 5.81
CA THR A 136 -13.76 4.71 6.39
C THR A 136 -13.52 5.90 7.33
N VAL A 137 -12.54 5.82 8.23
CA VAL A 137 -12.23 6.89 9.18
C VAL A 137 -11.79 8.17 8.45
N GLU A 138 -11.02 8.07 7.36
CA GLU A 138 -10.66 9.23 6.52
C GLU A 138 -11.87 9.89 5.82
N THR A 139 -12.95 9.14 5.54
CA THR A 139 -14.18 9.66 4.93
C THR A 139 -15.18 10.26 5.93
N GLY A 140 -15.09 9.87 7.21
CA GLY A 140 -15.92 10.40 8.29
C GLY A 140 -15.34 11.70 8.84
N GLY A 141 -16.12 12.79 8.83
CA GLY A 141 -15.69 14.14 9.24
C GLY A 141 -16.32 14.64 10.55
N GLY A 142 -17.01 13.78 11.30
CA GLY A 142 -17.63 14.14 12.57
C GLY A 142 -17.49 13.04 13.59
N ILE A 143 -18.49 12.15 13.67
CA ILE A 143 -18.48 11.06 14.64
C ILE A 143 -18.20 9.72 13.95
N VAL A 144 -17.29 8.93 14.52
CA VAL A 144 -17.04 7.54 14.17
C VAL A 144 -17.62 6.66 15.27
N VAL A 145 -18.57 5.78 14.93
CA VAL A 145 -19.19 4.83 15.85
C VAL A 145 -18.79 3.41 15.47
N MET A 146 -18.24 2.67 16.42
CA MET A 146 -17.96 1.24 16.30
C MET A 146 -18.90 0.45 17.19
N LEU A 147 -19.57 -0.54 16.63
CA LEU A 147 -20.50 -1.40 17.35
C LEU A 147 -19.82 -2.73 17.69
N LEU A 148 -19.91 -3.13 18.95
CA LEU A 148 -19.47 -4.41 19.48
C LEU A 148 -20.70 -5.11 20.05
N LYS A 149 -21.09 -6.28 19.49
CA LYS A 149 -22.35 -6.95 19.86
C LYS A 149 -22.33 -7.53 21.27
N SER A 150 -21.26 -8.21 21.69
CA SER A 150 -21.22 -8.81 23.03
C SER A 150 -19.82 -8.76 23.67
N MET A 151 -19.76 -8.95 24.99
CA MET A 151 -18.52 -9.21 25.72
C MET A 151 -17.82 -10.49 25.24
N ASP A 152 -18.61 -11.49 24.83
CA ASP A 152 -18.08 -12.68 24.17
C ASP A 152 -17.47 -12.35 22.82
N SER A 153 -17.80 -11.24 22.13
CA SER A 153 -17.02 -10.79 20.96
C SER A 153 -15.55 -10.57 21.31
N LEU A 154 -15.17 -10.18 22.54
CA LEU A 154 -13.76 -10.11 22.95
C LEU A 154 -13.11 -11.50 23.07
N ARG A 155 -13.87 -12.52 23.49
CA ARG A 155 -13.43 -13.93 23.52
C ARG A 155 -13.60 -14.63 22.15
N GLN A 156 -14.55 -14.21 21.32
CA GLN A 156 -14.84 -14.68 19.97
C GLN A 156 -13.96 -13.98 18.92
N LEU A 157 -13.29 -12.86 19.24
CA LEU A 157 -12.14 -12.38 18.47
C LEU A 157 -11.07 -13.46 18.37
N TYR A 158 -10.99 -14.40 19.35
CA TYR A 158 -10.12 -15.57 19.26
C TYR A 158 -10.65 -16.66 18.31
N THR A 159 -11.95 -16.73 18.01
CA THR A 159 -12.57 -17.80 17.19
C THR A 159 -13.03 -17.34 15.80
N MET A 160 -13.41 -16.07 15.60
CA MET A 160 -13.87 -15.50 14.32
C MET A 160 -12.74 -14.97 13.43
N THR A 161 -11.60 -14.63 14.00
CA THR A 161 -10.36 -14.42 13.23
C THR A 161 -10.02 -15.66 12.40
N MET A 162 -10.48 -16.85 12.80
CA MET A 162 -10.30 -18.09 12.04
C MET A 162 -10.85 -18.02 10.59
N ASP A 163 -11.90 -17.24 10.30
CA ASP A 163 -12.53 -17.17 8.96
C ASP A 163 -11.86 -16.16 8.01
N ALA A 164 -11.39 -15.03 8.52
CA ALA A 164 -10.62 -14.07 7.71
C ALA A 164 -9.21 -14.62 7.37
N HIS A 165 -8.69 -15.50 8.24
CA HIS A 165 -7.37 -16.12 8.10
C HIS A 165 -7.38 -17.48 7.40
N ALA A 166 -8.54 -18.04 7.03
CA ALA A 166 -8.59 -19.20 6.14
C ALA A 166 -7.85 -18.95 4.81
N ARG A 167 -7.67 -17.67 4.43
CA ARG A 167 -6.91 -17.27 3.23
C ARG A 167 -5.39 -17.22 3.37
N PHE A 168 -4.89 -17.23 4.59
CA PHE A 168 -3.47 -17.01 4.89
C PHE A 168 -2.90 -18.11 5.79
N ARG A 169 -3.62 -19.23 5.91
CA ARG A 169 -3.12 -20.45 6.55
C ARG A 169 -2.31 -21.22 5.52
N THR A 170 -1.10 -21.57 5.91
CA THR A 170 -0.30 -22.60 5.26
C THR A 170 -0.50 -23.91 6.04
N GLU A 171 -0.44 -25.05 5.36
CA GLU A 171 -0.57 -26.36 6.02
C GLU A 171 0.67 -26.68 6.88
N ALA A 172 1.85 -26.13 6.53
CA ALA A 172 3.07 -26.10 7.34
C ALA A 172 2.86 -25.32 8.64
N GLN A 173 2.39 -26.02 9.67
CA GLN A 173 2.18 -25.43 10.99
C GLN A 173 3.50 -25.34 11.75
N PRO A 174 3.92 -24.15 12.23
CA PRO A 174 5.03 -24.07 13.17
C PRO A 174 4.65 -24.78 14.47
N GLN A 175 5.48 -25.71 14.92
CA GLN A 175 5.31 -26.30 16.24
C GLN A 175 5.40 -25.20 17.33
N PRO A 176 4.49 -25.17 18.31
CA PRO A 176 4.52 -24.14 19.35
C PRO A 176 5.79 -24.27 20.20
N TRP A 177 6.69 -23.29 20.08
CA TRP A 177 7.92 -23.23 20.87
C TRP A 177 7.66 -22.52 22.21
N ARG A 178 8.16 -23.08 23.32
CA ARG A 178 8.02 -22.55 24.71
C ARG A 178 6.60 -22.06 25.07
N GLY A 179 5.56 -22.87 24.84
CA GLY A 179 4.21 -22.55 25.30
C GLY A 179 3.59 -21.28 24.70
N HIS A 180 4.17 -20.73 23.62
CA HIS A 180 3.56 -19.62 22.89
C HIS A 180 2.27 -20.13 22.24
N ARG A 181 1.19 -19.34 22.36
CA ARG A 181 -0.02 -19.60 21.59
C ARG A 181 0.33 -19.40 20.12
N ALA A 182 0.27 -20.47 19.35
CA ALA A 182 0.47 -20.39 17.90
C ALA A 182 -0.57 -19.49 17.21
N TRP A 183 -1.67 -19.12 17.89
CA TRP A 183 -2.82 -18.43 17.32
C TRP A 183 -3.40 -17.43 18.33
N GLY A 184 -3.54 -16.16 17.94
CA GLY A 184 -4.19 -15.12 18.73
C GLY A 184 -4.39 -13.85 17.90
N PRO A 185 -5.49 -13.09 18.11
CA PRO A 185 -5.81 -11.88 17.36
C PRO A 185 -4.95 -10.68 17.84
N ARG A 186 -3.65 -10.71 17.55
CA ARG A 186 -2.66 -9.72 18.04
C ARG A 186 -2.98 -8.31 17.60
N PHE A 187 -3.42 -8.12 16.35
CA PHE A 187 -3.81 -6.80 15.86
C PHE A 187 -4.99 -6.23 16.66
N ASN A 188 -5.97 -7.06 17.01
CA ASN A 188 -7.15 -6.64 17.75
C ASN A 188 -6.82 -6.35 19.22
N GLU A 189 -5.92 -7.12 19.84
CA GLU A 189 -5.38 -6.80 21.18
C GLU A 189 -4.70 -5.44 21.17
N ARG A 190 -3.80 -5.18 20.21
CA ARG A 190 -3.15 -3.87 20.02
C ARG A 190 -4.17 -2.77 19.76
N PHE A 191 -5.19 -3.03 18.96
CA PHE A 191 -6.25 -2.08 18.68
C PHE A 191 -6.97 -1.63 19.96
N ILE A 192 -7.40 -2.57 20.80
CA ILE A 192 -8.10 -2.28 22.06
C ILE A 192 -7.20 -1.47 23.01
N LEU A 193 -5.93 -1.88 23.16
CA LEU A 193 -4.96 -1.13 23.98
C LEU A 193 -4.73 0.29 23.43
N SER A 194 -4.73 0.44 22.10
CA SER A 194 -4.58 1.76 21.46
C SER A 194 -5.77 2.69 21.72
N LEU A 195 -6.99 2.15 21.85
CA LEU A 195 -8.17 2.96 22.17
C LEU A 195 -8.03 3.64 23.53
N ALA A 196 -7.40 2.99 24.50
CA ALA A 196 -7.15 3.59 25.82
C ALA A 196 -6.23 4.82 25.76
N SER A 197 -5.32 4.87 24.78
CA SER A 197 -4.43 6.03 24.55
C SER A 197 -5.07 7.18 23.76
N CYS A 198 -6.22 6.95 23.13
CA CYS A 198 -6.88 7.96 22.30
C CYS A 198 -7.66 8.96 23.17
N ARG A 199 -7.29 10.25 23.11
CA ARG A 199 -7.88 11.32 23.93
C ARG A 199 -9.35 11.63 23.60
N SER A 200 -9.79 11.37 22.36
CA SER A 200 -11.15 11.66 21.86
C SER A 200 -11.99 10.39 21.68
N CYS A 201 -11.66 9.32 22.42
CA CYS A 201 -12.38 8.06 22.41
C CYS A 201 -13.22 7.88 23.68
N LEU A 202 -14.49 7.50 23.53
CA LEU A 202 -15.35 7.06 24.64
C LEU A 202 -15.87 5.65 24.37
N VAL A 203 -15.75 4.79 25.38
CA VAL A 203 -16.35 3.46 25.37
C VAL A 203 -17.64 3.50 26.19
N LEU A 204 -18.74 3.10 25.58
CA LEU A 204 -20.09 3.17 26.09
C LEU A 204 -20.72 1.79 26.16
N ASP A 205 -21.63 1.58 27.11
CA ASP A 205 -22.54 0.44 27.11
C ASP A 205 -23.83 0.72 26.30
N ASP A 206 -24.72 -0.27 26.23
CA ASP A 206 -26.03 -0.19 25.57
C ASP A 206 -26.95 0.91 26.13
N GLU A 207 -26.68 1.44 27.33
CA GLU A 207 -27.45 2.53 27.95
C GLU A 207 -26.73 3.89 27.86
N LEU A 208 -25.64 3.99 27.11
CA LEU A 208 -24.76 5.17 27.01
C LEU A 208 -24.05 5.54 28.33
N ASN A 209 -23.85 4.58 29.24
CA ASN A 209 -22.97 4.77 30.38
C ASN A 209 -21.52 4.62 29.95
N ILE A 210 -20.63 5.43 30.52
CA ILE A 210 -19.20 5.40 30.17
C ILE A 210 -18.51 4.29 30.96
N LEU A 211 -17.81 3.41 30.25
CA LEU A 211 -16.95 2.40 30.84
C LEU A 211 -15.58 3.03 31.17
N PRO A 212 -15.04 2.83 32.39
CA PRO A 212 -13.79 3.46 32.85
C PRO A 212 -12.53 2.76 32.29
N ILE A 213 -12.52 2.44 31.00
CA ILE A 213 -11.41 1.77 30.33
C ILE A 213 -10.31 2.77 29.93
N SER A 214 -10.69 4.03 29.69
CA SER A 214 -9.75 5.10 29.34
C SER A 214 -9.59 6.09 30.51
N SER A 215 -8.34 6.34 30.91
CA SER A 215 -8.01 7.39 31.90
C SER A 215 -8.38 8.79 31.38
N HIS A 216 -8.38 8.97 30.06
CA HIS A 216 -8.71 10.23 29.40
C HIS A 216 -10.21 10.56 29.42
N ALA A 217 -11.10 9.59 29.61
CA ALA A 217 -12.54 9.84 29.76
C ALA A 217 -12.89 10.65 31.02
N ALA A 218 -11.99 10.74 32.01
CA ALA A 218 -12.15 11.59 33.18
C ALA A 218 -11.76 13.07 32.92
N ALA A 219 -10.96 13.34 31.88
CA ALA A 219 -10.34 14.65 31.63
C ALA A 219 -11.08 15.51 30.59
N ILE A 220 -12.24 15.06 30.07
CA ILE A 220 -12.97 15.80 29.03
C ILE A 220 -13.71 16.99 29.65
N THR A 221 -13.17 18.18 29.47
CA THR A 221 -13.83 19.44 29.81
C THR A 221 -14.43 20.11 28.57
N PRO A 222 -15.54 20.84 28.69
CA PRO A 222 -16.11 21.58 27.57
C PRO A 222 -15.17 22.73 27.17
N VAL A 223 -14.88 22.84 25.88
CA VAL A 223 -14.13 23.99 25.34
C VAL A 223 -15.05 25.21 25.38
N SER A 224 -14.62 26.28 26.03
CA SER A 224 -15.37 27.54 26.03
C SER A 224 -15.52 28.03 24.58
N LYS A 225 -16.75 28.35 24.19
CA LYS A 225 -17.01 28.92 22.87
C LYS A 225 -16.43 30.33 22.83
N GLY A 226 -15.16 30.47 22.41
CA GLY A 226 -14.61 31.74 21.94
C GLY A 226 -13.53 32.44 22.78
N VAL A 227 -12.62 31.72 23.45
CA VAL A 227 -11.37 32.32 23.97
C VAL A 227 -10.20 31.37 23.67
N PRO A 228 -9.08 31.83 23.06
CA PRO A 228 -7.87 31.03 22.94
C PRO A 228 -7.27 30.78 24.33
N ALA A 229 -6.87 29.55 24.63
CA ALA A 229 -6.23 29.21 25.89
C ALA A 229 -4.76 29.67 25.91
N ASP A 230 -4.49 30.63 26.80
CA ASP A 230 -3.31 30.95 27.62
C ASP A 230 -1.89 30.89 26.98
N GLY A 231 -1.06 31.94 27.01
CA GLY A 231 -1.20 33.23 27.68
C GLY A 231 -0.11 34.20 27.24
N ASP A 232 -0.51 35.46 27.11
CA ASP A 232 0.28 36.70 27.19
C ASP A 232 -0.75 37.84 27.08
N GLU A 233 -1.46 38.10 28.19
CA GLU A 233 -2.34 39.27 28.32
C GLU A 233 -1.58 40.40 29.01
N ALA A 234 -0.97 41.26 28.20
CA ALA A 234 -0.88 42.69 28.47
C ALA A 234 -0.74 43.42 27.13
N GLU A 235 -1.60 44.42 26.90
CA GLU A 235 -1.63 45.36 25.77
C GLU A 235 -2.32 44.89 24.47
N ALA A 236 -3.65 45.05 24.44
CA ALA A 236 -4.37 45.51 23.25
C ALA A 236 -5.79 45.94 23.63
N ALA A 237 -5.89 47.05 24.36
CA ALA A 237 -7.12 47.82 24.40
C ALA A 237 -7.30 48.54 23.05
N GLU A 238 -8.56 48.63 22.63
CA GLU A 238 -9.11 49.51 21.58
C GLU A 238 -9.19 48.97 20.13
N GLY A 239 -10.41 48.57 19.77
CA GLY A 239 -10.98 48.90 18.46
C GLY A 239 -11.06 47.80 17.40
N ARG A 240 -11.91 46.78 17.59
CA ARG A 240 -12.50 46.03 16.45
C ARG A 240 -13.98 45.70 16.67
N PRO A 241 -14.87 45.94 15.69
CA PRO A 241 -16.29 45.67 15.83
C PRO A 241 -16.61 44.18 15.69
N ALA A 242 -17.72 43.80 16.30
CA ALA A 242 -18.21 42.45 16.47
C ALA A 242 -18.78 41.81 15.18
N ALA A 243 -18.51 40.51 15.06
CA ALA A 243 -19.41 39.42 14.67
C ALA A 243 -20.33 39.55 13.43
N GLY A 244 -19.99 38.78 12.38
CA GLY A 244 -20.91 38.39 11.31
C GLY A 244 -20.31 37.30 10.41
N SER A 245 -20.65 36.02 10.69
CA SER A 245 -20.55 34.85 9.81
C SER A 245 -19.51 34.86 8.66
N THR A 246 -18.27 34.42 8.90
CA THR A 246 -17.33 33.84 7.90
C THR A 246 -16.03 33.38 8.59
N GLY A 247 -16.16 32.47 9.56
CA GLY A 247 -15.04 31.89 10.31
C GLY A 247 -14.52 30.59 9.70
N SER A 248 -13.43 30.67 8.93
CA SER A 248 -12.55 29.53 8.63
C SER A 248 -11.22 29.92 7.99
N ASP A 249 -11.13 31.12 7.41
CA ASP A 249 -9.92 31.51 6.70
C ASP A 249 -8.87 31.98 7.71
N SER A 250 -7.69 31.34 7.68
CA SER A 250 -6.53 31.81 8.42
C SER A 250 -6.25 33.28 8.05
N PRO A 251 -5.74 34.09 9.00
CA PRO A 251 -5.44 35.50 8.71
C PRO A 251 -4.54 35.66 7.48
N GLU A 252 -3.56 34.76 7.32
CA GLU A 252 -2.67 34.67 6.16
C GLU A 252 -3.43 34.45 4.84
N LEU A 253 -4.41 33.53 4.81
CA LEU A 253 -5.18 33.26 3.59
C LEU A 253 -6.00 34.48 3.17
N ARG A 254 -6.58 35.20 4.14
CA ARG A 254 -7.36 36.42 3.85
C ARG A 254 -6.48 37.52 3.28
N GLU A 255 -5.27 37.68 3.82
CA GLU A 255 -4.30 38.63 3.30
C GLU A 255 -3.87 38.27 1.86
N LEU A 256 -3.55 36.99 1.62
CA LEU A 256 -3.19 36.50 0.29
C LEU A 256 -4.33 36.70 -0.72
N LYS A 257 -5.57 36.34 -0.36
CA LYS A 257 -6.77 36.57 -1.20
C LYS A 257 -6.99 38.05 -1.50
N ARG A 258 -6.73 38.94 -0.53
CA ARG A 258 -6.84 40.40 -0.73
C ARG A 258 -5.78 40.89 -1.70
N SER A 259 -4.53 40.44 -1.58
CA SER A 259 -3.42 40.86 -2.45
C SER A 259 -3.61 40.47 -3.91
N LEU A 260 -4.20 39.30 -4.17
CA LEU A 260 -4.34 38.73 -5.52
C LEU A 260 -5.70 39.03 -6.18
N ARG A 261 -6.58 39.79 -5.51
CA ARG A 261 -7.96 40.02 -5.97
C ARG A 261 -8.03 40.66 -7.36
N GLU A 262 -7.09 41.54 -7.68
CA GLU A 262 -7.07 42.32 -8.93
C GLU A 262 -6.37 41.58 -10.08
N THR A 263 -5.59 40.55 -9.78
CA THR A 263 -4.78 39.83 -10.79
C THR A 263 -5.61 38.74 -11.49
N GLN A 264 -6.38 39.09 -12.52
CA GLN A 264 -7.07 38.09 -13.34
C GLN A 264 -6.10 37.33 -14.26
N PRO A 265 -6.31 36.02 -14.53
CA PRO A 265 -7.42 35.14 -14.09
C PRO A 265 -7.20 34.48 -12.71
N VAL A 266 -6.08 34.74 -12.05
CA VAL A 266 -5.66 34.03 -10.82
C VAL A 266 -6.51 34.42 -9.62
N GLY A 267 -6.86 35.69 -9.50
CA GLY A 267 -7.55 36.27 -8.35
C GLY A 267 -8.92 35.65 -8.08
N SER A 268 -9.71 35.37 -9.13
CA SER A 268 -11.03 34.74 -8.98
C SER A 268 -10.91 33.28 -8.55
N ILE A 269 -9.92 32.55 -9.08
CA ILE A 269 -9.67 31.16 -8.72
C ILE A 269 -9.14 31.05 -7.29
N VAL A 270 -8.19 31.89 -6.88
CA VAL A 270 -7.62 31.90 -5.52
C VAL A 270 -8.68 32.20 -4.45
N GLN A 271 -9.72 32.97 -4.77
CA GLN A 271 -10.84 33.20 -3.83
C GLN A 271 -11.60 31.92 -3.48
N THR A 272 -11.66 30.94 -4.39
CA THR A 272 -12.34 29.65 -4.16
C THR A 272 -11.58 28.71 -3.21
N VAL A 273 -10.29 28.97 -3.00
CA VAL A 273 -9.40 28.12 -2.20
C VAL A 273 -9.71 28.24 -0.71
N ARG A 274 -9.56 27.11 0.02
CA ARG A 274 -9.85 27.02 1.46
C ARG A 274 -8.63 27.10 2.37
N THR A 275 -7.46 26.65 1.91
CA THR A 275 -6.24 26.56 2.71
C THR A 275 -5.10 27.38 2.11
N VAL A 276 -4.15 27.79 2.95
CA VAL A 276 -2.95 28.53 2.48
C VAL A 276 -2.09 27.65 1.58
N ASP A 277 -1.93 26.38 1.95
CA ASP A 277 -1.19 25.39 1.17
C ASP A 277 -1.73 25.23 -0.25
N GLN A 278 -3.06 25.16 -0.39
CA GLN A 278 -3.68 25.08 -1.71
C GLN A 278 -3.46 26.34 -2.54
N ALA A 279 -3.45 27.52 -1.91
CA ALA A 279 -3.23 28.78 -2.62
C ALA A 279 -1.77 28.85 -3.12
N LYS A 280 -0.79 28.49 -2.27
CA LYS A 280 0.63 28.38 -2.65
C LYS A 280 0.84 27.37 -3.78
N ALA A 281 0.19 26.21 -3.70
CA ALA A 281 0.24 25.19 -4.75
C ALA A 281 -0.34 25.70 -6.08
N LEU A 282 -1.51 26.33 -6.04
CA LEU A 282 -2.16 26.90 -7.21
C LEU A 282 -1.27 27.96 -7.88
N LEU A 283 -0.66 28.86 -7.09
CA LEU A 283 0.27 29.86 -7.61
C LEU A 283 1.47 29.23 -8.31
N THR A 284 2.08 28.20 -7.71
CA THR A 284 3.21 27.48 -8.31
C THR A 284 2.84 26.83 -9.65
N PHE A 285 1.66 26.23 -9.75
CA PHE A 285 1.17 25.66 -11.01
C PHE A 285 0.88 26.74 -12.05
N VAL A 286 0.28 27.85 -11.64
CA VAL A 286 -0.03 28.97 -12.54
C VAL A 286 1.23 29.62 -13.08
N GLU A 287 2.25 29.83 -12.24
CA GLU A 287 3.55 30.35 -12.66
C GLU A 287 4.25 29.40 -13.64
N ALA A 288 4.07 28.09 -13.50
CA ALA A 288 4.58 27.11 -14.47
C ALA A 288 3.82 27.14 -15.80
N ALA A 289 2.51 27.33 -15.78
CA ALA A 289 1.72 27.56 -16.99
C ALA A 289 2.10 28.87 -17.69
N ALA A 290 2.39 29.93 -16.93
CA ALA A 290 2.73 31.24 -17.47
C ALA A 290 4.09 31.27 -18.18
N ASP A 291 5.07 30.50 -17.69
CA ASP A 291 6.43 30.40 -18.25
C ASP A 291 6.47 29.73 -19.64
N LYS A 292 5.42 28.98 -20.02
CA LYS A 292 5.30 28.23 -21.29
C LYS A 292 6.50 27.32 -21.60
N SER A 293 7.29 26.95 -20.59
CA SER A 293 8.40 26.02 -20.74
C SER A 293 7.88 24.60 -20.98
N LEU A 294 8.16 24.07 -22.17
CA LEU A 294 7.69 22.75 -22.63
C LEU A 294 8.37 21.57 -21.92
N ARG A 295 9.38 21.77 -21.07
CA ARG A 295 10.08 20.68 -20.36
C ARG A 295 10.05 20.82 -18.84
N CYS A 296 9.08 21.55 -18.31
CA CYS A 296 8.90 21.69 -16.87
C CYS A 296 8.04 20.55 -16.32
N THR A 297 8.44 20.01 -15.17
CA THR A 297 7.63 19.09 -14.38
C THR A 297 7.40 19.68 -13.00
N VAL A 298 6.13 19.83 -12.60
CA VAL A 298 5.75 20.29 -11.26
C VAL A 298 5.15 19.11 -10.50
N ALA A 299 5.68 18.81 -9.32
CA ALA A 299 5.23 17.70 -8.49
C ALA A 299 4.54 18.19 -7.22
N LEU A 300 3.29 17.77 -7.02
CA LEU A 300 2.50 17.99 -5.82
C LEU A 300 2.46 16.71 -4.98
N THR A 301 2.96 16.77 -3.75
CA THR A 301 2.93 15.65 -2.81
C THR A 301 2.02 15.98 -1.64
N ALA A 302 1.04 15.14 -1.33
CA ALA A 302 0.24 15.36 -0.12
C ALA A 302 -0.26 14.05 0.48
N ALA A 303 -0.68 14.08 1.74
CA ALA A 303 -1.49 13.01 2.31
C ALA A 303 -2.88 12.92 1.67
N ARG A 304 -3.58 11.81 1.93
CA ARG A 304 -4.96 11.65 1.47
C ARG A 304 -5.86 12.65 2.20
N GLY A 305 -6.89 13.17 1.54
CA GLY A 305 -7.84 14.08 2.17
C GLY A 305 -7.35 15.52 2.39
N ARG A 306 -6.19 15.92 1.83
CA ARG A 306 -5.67 17.31 1.83
C ARG A 306 -6.13 18.16 0.63
N GLY A 307 -6.89 17.56 -0.30
CA GLY A 307 -7.48 18.28 -1.44
C GLY A 307 -6.59 18.40 -2.69
N LYS A 308 -5.74 17.41 -2.98
CA LYS A 308 -4.90 17.37 -4.20
C LYS A 308 -5.69 17.54 -5.49
N SER A 309 -6.71 16.69 -5.70
CA SER A 309 -7.52 16.73 -6.92
C SER A 309 -8.30 18.05 -7.06
N ALA A 310 -8.62 18.72 -5.94
CA ALA A 310 -9.22 20.05 -5.96
C ALA A 310 -8.22 21.12 -6.42
N ALA A 311 -7.00 21.13 -5.88
CA ALA A 311 -5.94 22.04 -6.30
C ALA A 311 -5.56 21.84 -7.78
N LEU A 312 -5.45 20.58 -8.22
CA LEU A 312 -5.20 20.25 -9.63
C LEU A 312 -6.35 20.71 -10.54
N GLY A 313 -7.61 20.45 -10.18
CA GLY A 313 -8.77 20.88 -10.96
C GLY A 313 -8.84 22.41 -11.13
N LEU A 314 -8.59 23.16 -10.06
CA LEU A 314 -8.51 24.63 -10.12
C LEU A 314 -7.33 25.11 -10.98
N SER A 315 -6.17 24.44 -10.89
CA SER A 315 -5.00 24.76 -11.72
C SER A 315 -5.23 24.52 -13.21
N LEU A 316 -6.03 23.50 -13.56
CA LEU A 316 -6.42 23.20 -14.94
C LEU A 316 -7.34 24.29 -15.50
N ALA A 317 -8.31 24.76 -14.71
CA ALA A 317 -9.16 25.88 -15.11
C ALA A 317 -8.31 27.14 -15.39
N ALA A 318 -7.29 27.40 -14.57
CA ALA A 318 -6.33 28.48 -14.80
C ALA A 318 -5.52 28.26 -16.09
N ALA A 319 -5.00 27.05 -16.33
CA ALA A 319 -4.24 26.74 -17.55
C ALA A 319 -5.06 26.97 -18.83
N VAL A 320 -6.36 26.63 -18.83
CA VAL A 320 -7.27 26.94 -19.94
C VAL A 320 -7.39 28.45 -20.16
N ALA A 321 -7.41 29.26 -19.09
CA ALA A 321 -7.44 30.72 -19.20
C ALA A 321 -6.16 31.28 -19.85
N TYR A 322 -4.99 30.71 -19.51
CA TYR A 322 -3.68 31.05 -20.10
C TYR A 322 -3.48 30.58 -21.56
N GLY A 323 -4.41 29.82 -22.12
CA GLY A 323 -4.46 29.51 -23.55
C GLY A 323 -3.95 28.13 -23.95
N TYR A 324 -3.82 27.18 -23.02
CA TYR A 324 -3.57 25.77 -23.35
C TYR A 324 -4.79 25.15 -24.05
N ALA A 325 -4.56 24.42 -25.14
CA ALA A 325 -5.61 23.83 -25.98
C ALA A 325 -5.77 22.32 -25.73
N ASN A 326 -4.67 21.56 -25.81
CA ASN A 326 -4.70 20.10 -25.68
C ASN A 326 -4.20 19.68 -24.29
N ILE A 327 -5.14 19.47 -23.38
CA ILE A 327 -4.87 19.05 -22.00
C ILE A 327 -5.30 17.60 -21.83
N PHE A 328 -4.36 16.75 -21.41
CA PHE A 328 -4.66 15.36 -21.08
C PHE A 328 -4.57 15.12 -19.58
N VAL A 329 -5.51 14.34 -19.07
CA VAL A 329 -5.52 13.91 -17.67
C VAL A 329 -5.42 12.40 -17.63
N THR A 330 -4.54 11.88 -16.79
CA THR A 330 -4.38 10.44 -16.58
C THR A 330 -4.43 10.11 -15.10
N ALA A 331 -5.00 8.94 -14.81
CA ALA A 331 -5.17 8.38 -13.48
C ALA A 331 -5.23 6.85 -13.62
N PRO A 332 -4.95 6.08 -12.55
CA PRO A 332 -5.07 4.61 -12.59
C PRO A 332 -6.50 4.13 -12.86
N SER A 333 -7.50 4.89 -12.42
CA SER A 333 -8.92 4.61 -12.65
C SER A 333 -9.70 5.90 -12.94
N PRO A 334 -10.74 5.84 -13.80
CA PRO A 334 -11.52 7.01 -14.16
C PRO A 334 -12.39 7.53 -13.00
N GLU A 335 -12.69 6.69 -12.00
CA GLU A 335 -13.51 7.09 -10.85
C GLU A 335 -12.83 8.16 -9.98
N ASN A 336 -11.50 8.12 -9.87
CA ASN A 336 -10.73 9.08 -9.08
C ASN A 336 -10.85 10.51 -9.63
N LEU A 337 -11.06 10.65 -10.93
CA LEU A 337 -11.11 11.95 -11.62
C LEU A 337 -12.43 12.69 -11.48
N ARG A 338 -13.47 12.07 -10.91
CA ARG A 338 -14.77 12.75 -10.70
C ARG A 338 -14.61 14.04 -9.91
N THR A 339 -13.83 14.00 -8.85
CA THR A 339 -13.58 15.17 -8.00
C THR A 339 -12.75 16.22 -8.74
N LEU A 340 -11.72 15.82 -9.49
CA LEU A 340 -10.91 16.73 -10.30
C LEU A 340 -11.77 17.50 -11.30
N PHE A 341 -12.63 16.81 -12.06
CA PHE A 341 -13.54 17.46 -13.02
C PHE A 341 -14.58 18.36 -12.34
N GLU A 342 -15.11 17.99 -11.17
CA GLU A 342 -16.00 18.87 -10.41
C GLU A 342 -15.32 20.20 -10.04
N PHE A 343 -14.04 20.17 -9.68
CA PHE A 343 -13.28 21.39 -9.37
C PHE A 343 -12.83 22.16 -10.62
N VAL A 344 -12.65 21.51 -11.77
CA VAL A 344 -12.51 22.21 -13.06
C VAL A 344 -13.77 23.04 -13.34
N LEU A 345 -14.96 22.46 -13.16
CA LEU A 345 -16.24 23.17 -13.35
C LEU A 345 -16.39 24.34 -12.37
N LYS A 346 -16.08 24.15 -11.08
CA LYS A 346 -16.07 25.26 -10.10
C LYS A 346 -15.08 26.37 -10.47
N GLY A 347 -13.93 26.01 -11.05
CA GLY A 347 -12.97 26.98 -11.57
C GLY A 347 -13.51 27.75 -12.78
N PHE A 348 -14.26 27.08 -13.66
CA PHE A 348 -14.96 27.73 -14.77
C PHE A 348 -16.08 28.66 -14.29
N ASP A 349 -16.86 28.26 -13.28
CA ASP A 349 -17.87 29.12 -12.65
C ASP A 349 -17.22 30.39 -12.06
N ALA A 350 -16.05 30.25 -11.42
CA ALA A 350 -15.28 31.38 -10.88
C ALA A 350 -14.66 32.28 -11.96
N LEU A 351 -14.44 31.76 -13.16
CA LEU A 351 -14.02 32.52 -14.35
C LEU A 351 -15.23 33.04 -15.16
N GLU A 352 -16.45 32.85 -14.65
CA GLU A 352 -17.71 33.25 -15.28
C GLU A 352 -17.99 32.60 -16.65
N TYR A 353 -17.42 31.42 -16.90
CA TYR A 353 -17.75 30.62 -18.09
C TYR A 353 -19.10 29.91 -17.93
N LYS A 354 -19.93 29.94 -18.97
CA LYS A 354 -21.27 29.35 -18.95
C LYS A 354 -21.33 28.00 -19.68
N GLU A 355 -22.01 27.03 -19.09
CA GLU A 355 -22.29 25.74 -19.72
C GLU A 355 -23.15 25.92 -21.00
N HIS A 356 -22.85 25.15 -22.05
CA HIS A 356 -23.45 25.22 -23.40
C HIS A 356 -23.19 26.50 -24.21
N ALA A 357 -22.75 27.59 -23.60
CA ALA A 357 -22.30 28.79 -24.31
C ALA A 357 -20.77 28.77 -24.52
N ASP A 358 -20.01 28.52 -23.45
CA ASP A 358 -18.54 28.53 -23.48
C ASP A 358 -17.94 27.13 -23.49
N PHE A 359 -18.62 26.12 -22.94
CA PHE A 359 -18.11 24.74 -22.89
C PHE A 359 -19.22 23.68 -22.91
N SER A 360 -18.89 22.47 -23.38
CA SER A 360 -19.80 21.32 -23.43
C SER A 360 -19.18 20.07 -22.76
N ILE A 361 -19.98 19.40 -21.93
CA ILE A 361 -19.57 18.16 -21.26
C ILE A 361 -20.06 16.97 -22.07
N VAL A 362 -19.14 16.16 -22.59
CA VAL A 362 -19.45 14.92 -23.32
C VAL A 362 -19.19 13.73 -22.40
N ARG A 363 -20.27 13.19 -21.82
CA ARG A 363 -20.23 11.93 -21.08
C ARG A 363 -20.53 10.79 -22.05
N PRO A 364 -19.60 9.87 -22.32
CA PRO A 364 -19.90 8.80 -23.25
C PRO A 364 -20.88 7.82 -22.63
N VAL A 365 -21.84 7.41 -23.45
CA VAL A 365 -22.83 6.39 -23.12
C VAL A 365 -22.14 5.04 -23.36
N ALA A 366 -21.67 4.42 -22.27
CA ALA A 366 -21.01 3.11 -22.24
C ALA A 366 -19.68 3.03 -23.05
N GLU A 367 -18.58 2.76 -22.35
CA GLU A 367 -17.26 2.32 -22.87
C GLU A 367 -16.36 3.30 -23.64
N MET A 368 -16.76 4.54 -23.90
CA MET A 368 -15.81 5.60 -24.31
C MET A 368 -15.46 6.56 -23.17
N GLN A 369 -14.30 7.19 -23.25
CA GLN A 369 -13.66 7.98 -22.18
C GLN A 369 -14.32 9.36 -21.97
N PRO A 370 -14.49 9.83 -20.71
CA PRO A 370 -15.10 11.14 -20.44
C PRO A 370 -14.32 12.26 -21.16
N ARG A 371 -15.01 13.02 -22.01
CA ARG A 371 -14.45 14.16 -22.75
C ARG A 371 -15.15 15.44 -22.29
N CYS A 372 -14.39 16.43 -21.86
CA CYS A 372 -14.91 17.78 -21.70
C CYS A 372 -14.36 18.61 -22.87
N SER A 373 -15.23 19.03 -23.79
CA SER A 373 -14.84 19.81 -24.96
C SER A 373 -15.31 21.24 -24.79
N ARG A 374 -14.41 22.19 -24.87
CA ARG A 374 -14.78 23.60 -24.96
C ARG A 374 -15.05 23.93 -26.43
N ASP A 375 -16.17 24.57 -26.74
CA ASP A 375 -16.39 25.17 -28.05
C ASP A 375 -15.96 26.64 -27.95
N ALA A 376 -15.09 27.09 -28.86
CA ALA A 376 -14.38 28.36 -28.68
C ALA A 376 -15.33 29.57 -28.80
N PRO A 377 -15.10 30.66 -28.01
CA PRO A 377 -15.67 31.97 -28.34
C PRO A 377 -15.13 32.41 -29.71
N ARG A 378 -15.92 33.23 -30.43
CA ARG A 378 -15.74 33.65 -31.83
C ARG A 378 -14.35 34.23 -32.20
N ASP A 379 -13.50 34.55 -31.20
CA ASP A 379 -12.15 35.15 -31.34
C ASP A 379 -10.95 34.25 -30.97
N ARG A 380 -11.15 32.99 -30.53
CA ARG A 380 -10.02 32.05 -30.28
C ARG A 380 -10.07 30.88 -31.27
N ALA A 381 -9.17 30.88 -32.26
CA ALA A 381 -9.12 29.89 -33.35
C ALA A 381 -8.83 28.42 -32.96
N ARG A 382 -8.63 28.10 -31.67
CA ARG A 382 -8.31 26.73 -31.21
C ARG A 382 -9.36 26.21 -30.23
N ARG A 383 -9.95 25.07 -30.55
CA ARG A 383 -10.85 24.31 -29.67
C ARG A 383 -10.02 23.71 -28.52
N THR A 384 -10.30 24.10 -27.28
CA THR A 384 -9.65 23.50 -26.10
C THR A 384 -10.38 22.22 -25.70
N THR A 385 -9.64 21.14 -25.46
CA THR A 385 -10.24 19.88 -24.98
C THR A 385 -9.47 19.35 -23.77
N ILE A 386 -10.22 18.90 -22.77
CA ILE A 386 -9.70 18.18 -21.61
C ILE A 386 -10.18 16.74 -21.73
N GLN A 387 -9.24 15.81 -21.95
CA GLN A 387 -9.55 14.41 -22.22
C GLN A 387 -8.84 13.49 -21.23
N TYR A 388 -9.55 12.46 -20.79
CA TYR A 388 -8.94 11.38 -20.01
C TYR A 388 -8.24 10.38 -20.93
N ILE A 389 -7.01 9.98 -20.59
CA ILE A 389 -6.27 8.92 -21.28
C ILE A 389 -5.78 7.88 -20.26
N LEU A 390 -5.83 6.61 -20.68
CA LEU A 390 -5.26 5.50 -19.91
C LEU A 390 -3.72 5.60 -19.88
N PRO A 391 -3.05 5.35 -18.73
CA PRO A 391 -1.59 5.42 -18.63
C PRO A 391 -0.80 4.55 -19.63
N SER A 392 -1.43 3.54 -20.22
CA SER A 392 -0.82 2.65 -21.23
C SER A 392 -0.72 3.29 -22.61
N ASP A 393 -1.56 4.28 -22.93
CA ASP A 393 -1.69 4.86 -24.27
C ASP A 393 -0.80 6.11 -24.43
N ALA A 394 0.50 5.99 -24.13
CA ALA A 394 1.43 7.12 -24.18
C ALA A 394 1.61 7.71 -25.59
N ALA A 395 1.35 6.95 -26.65
CA ALA A 395 1.50 7.40 -28.04
C ALA A 395 0.58 8.58 -28.41
N LEU A 396 -0.61 8.66 -27.78
CA LEU A 396 -1.58 9.73 -28.00
C LEU A 396 -1.12 11.09 -27.42
N LEU A 397 -0.11 11.09 -26.56
CA LEU A 397 0.41 12.28 -25.90
C LEU A 397 1.39 13.10 -26.76
N SER A 398 1.71 12.64 -27.97
CA SER A 398 2.56 13.39 -28.91
C SER A 398 2.01 14.77 -29.26
N GLN A 399 0.69 14.97 -29.18
CA GLN A 399 0.02 16.25 -29.44
C GLN A 399 -0.33 17.04 -28.16
N ALA A 400 0.12 16.57 -26.99
CA ALA A 400 -0.17 17.19 -25.70
C ALA A 400 0.63 18.47 -25.49
N GLU A 401 -0.03 19.53 -25.00
CA GLU A 401 0.65 20.74 -24.52
C GLU A 401 0.84 20.67 -22.98
N LEU A 402 -0.12 20.06 -22.29
CA LEU A 402 -0.12 19.86 -20.83
C LEU A 402 -0.66 18.46 -20.49
N LEU A 403 0.09 17.73 -19.68
CA LEU A 403 -0.34 16.45 -19.10
C LEU A 403 -0.49 16.59 -17.57
N VAL A 404 -1.62 16.15 -17.04
CA VAL A 404 -1.85 16.00 -15.60
C VAL A 404 -1.93 14.54 -15.23
N ILE A 405 -1.07 14.11 -14.32
CA ILE A 405 -1.04 12.76 -13.76
C ILE A 405 -1.54 12.84 -12.33
N ASP A 406 -2.77 12.39 -12.07
CA ASP A 406 -3.29 12.24 -10.70
C ASP A 406 -2.97 10.84 -10.15
N GLU A 407 -2.58 10.77 -8.88
CA GLU A 407 -2.10 9.54 -8.21
C GLU A 407 -0.98 8.81 -8.97
N ALA A 408 0.07 9.54 -9.36
CA ALA A 408 1.22 9.02 -10.12
C ALA A 408 1.92 7.82 -9.45
N ALA A 409 1.84 7.72 -8.12
CA ALA A 409 2.39 6.61 -7.35
C ALA A 409 1.69 5.26 -7.58
N ALA A 410 0.44 5.28 -8.01
CA ALA A 410 -0.31 4.07 -8.31
C ALA A 410 0.01 3.52 -9.72
N ILE A 411 0.64 4.31 -10.58
CA ILE A 411 1.00 3.94 -11.96
C ILE A 411 2.42 3.35 -11.96
N PRO A 412 2.68 2.20 -12.59
CA PRO A 412 4.01 1.64 -12.76
C PRO A 412 5.08 2.65 -13.20
N LEU A 413 6.26 2.63 -12.58
CA LEU A 413 7.37 3.53 -12.91
C LEU A 413 7.75 3.53 -14.42
N PRO A 414 7.81 2.38 -15.13
CA PRO A 414 8.07 2.38 -16.57
C PRO A 414 7.00 3.12 -17.37
N GLN A 415 5.73 2.99 -17.00
CA GLN A 415 4.63 3.72 -17.64
C GLN A 415 4.73 5.22 -17.33
N VAL A 416 5.00 5.60 -16.08
CA VAL A 416 5.23 7.01 -15.73
C VAL A 416 6.37 7.61 -16.55
N ARG A 417 7.46 6.87 -16.78
CA ARG A 417 8.56 7.32 -17.65
C ARG A 417 8.13 7.49 -19.11
N ALA A 418 7.31 6.57 -19.63
CA ALA A 418 6.77 6.69 -20.99
C ALA A 418 5.81 7.89 -21.14
N LEU A 419 5.07 8.24 -20.08
CA LEU A 419 4.19 9.41 -20.02
C LEU A 419 4.96 10.75 -19.91
N LEU A 420 6.26 10.72 -19.64
CA LEU A 420 7.08 11.92 -19.51
C LEU A 420 7.65 12.36 -20.88
N GLY A 421 6.83 12.96 -21.74
CA GLY A 421 7.26 13.56 -23.02
C GLY A 421 7.65 15.06 -22.98
N PRO A 422 7.95 15.68 -24.14
CA PRO A 422 8.42 17.08 -24.26
C PRO A 422 7.29 18.11 -24.14
N TYR A 423 6.54 18.05 -23.05
CA TYR A 423 5.45 18.98 -22.69
C TYR A 423 5.45 19.26 -21.18
N LEU A 424 4.66 20.27 -20.77
CA LEU A 424 4.45 20.60 -19.36
C LEU A 424 3.73 19.45 -18.66
N VAL A 425 4.26 19.00 -17.52
CA VAL A 425 3.65 17.90 -16.75
C VAL A 425 3.37 18.32 -15.32
N TYR A 426 2.11 18.18 -14.89
CA TYR A 426 1.71 18.25 -13.50
C TYR A 426 1.56 16.83 -12.96
N MET A 427 2.26 16.52 -11.89
CA MET A 427 2.15 15.24 -11.22
C MET A 427 1.65 15.44 -9.80
N ALA A 428 0.60 14.72 -9.42
CA ALA A 428 0.17 14.62 -8.04
C ALA A 428 0.40 13.21 -7.50
N SER A 429 0.83 13.13 -6.24
CA SER A 429 1.14 11.87 -5.57
C SER A 429 0.69 11.87 -4.11
N THR A 430 0.15 10.74 -3.66
CA THR A 430 -0.20 10.46 -2.26
C THR A 430 1.01 10.04 -1.44
N VAL A 431 1.44 10.89 -0.51
CA VAL A 431 2.46 10.55 0.51
C VAL A 431 1.77 10.28 1.84
N ASN A 432 2.08 9.17 2.53
CA ASN A 432 1.53 8.81 3.86
C ASN A 432 0.01 8.52 3.90
N GLY A 433 -0.45 7.56 3.10
CA GLY A 433 -1.83 7.04 3.18
C GLY A 433 -1.88 5.52 3.11
N TYR A 434 -3.07 4.93 3.27
CA TYR A 434 -3.25 3.47 3.20
C TYR A 434 -2.91 2.85 1.84
N GLU A 435 -2.73 3.66 0.79
CA GLU A 435 -2.26 3.21 -0.52
C GLU A 435 -0.73 3.25 -0.66
N GLY A 436 0.01 3.69 0.38
CA GLY A 436 1.40 3.38 0.73
C GLY A 436 2.52 3.55 -0.32
N THR A 437 2.20 4.05 -1.52
CA THR A 437 3.05 3.97 -2.72
C THR A 437 3.90 5.21 -2.96
N GLY A 438 3.44 6.39 -2.54
CA GLY A 438 3.96 7.63 -3.10
C GLY A 438 5.31 8.10 -2.60
N ARG A 439 5.83 7.60 -1.46
CA ARG A 439 7.10 8.11 -0.93
C ARG A 439 8.34 7.41 -1.49
N ALA A 440 8.28 6.09 -1.75
CA ALA A 440 9.37 5.40 -2.45
C ALA A 440 9.48 5.86 -3.91
N LEU A 441 8.34 6.08 -4.58
CA LEU A 441 8.29 6.67 -5.91
C LEU A 441 8.69 8.15 -5.87
N SER A 442 8.21 8.97 -4.93
CA SER A 442 8.63 10.37 -4.85
C SER A 442 10.13 10.48 -4.58
N LEU A 443 10.69 9.72 -3.63
CA LEU A 443 12.13 9.75 -3.37
C LEU A 443 12.92 9.31 -4.60
N LYS A 444 12.62 8.14 -5.18
CA LYS A 444 13.42 7.61 -6.31
C LYS A 444 13.23 8.39 -7.60
N LEU A 445 11.99 8.72 -7.98
CA LEU A 445 11.70 9.45 -9.22
C LEU A 445 12.12 10.92 -9.11
N ILE A 446 11.81 11.60 -8.00
CA ILE A 446 12.21 13.01 -7.84
C ILE A 446 13.72 13.11 -7.70
N GLN A 447 14.39 12.24 -6.95
CA GLN A 447 15.87 12.24 -6.91
C GLN A 447 16.46 11.99 -8.31
N GLN A 448 15.90 11.07 -9.10
CA GLN A 448 16.35 10.84 -10.48
C GLN A 448 16.13 12.07 -11.38
N LEU A 449 14.99 12.74 -11.26
CA LEU A 449 14.69 13.96 -12.02
C LEU A 449 15.59 15.13 -11.56
N ARG A 450 15.91 15.25 -10.26
CA ARG A 450 16.85 16.24 -9.71
C ARG A 450 18.27 15.98 -10.19
N ALA A 451 18.77 14.76 -10.05
CA ALA A 451 20.12 14.38 -10.46
C ALA A 451 20.34 14.66 -11.96
N LYS A 452 19.33 14.44 -12.80
CA LYS A 452 19.38 14.76 -14.23
C LYS A 452 19.29 16.27 -14.52
N ALA A 453 18.52 17.03 -13.73
CA ALA A 453 18.49 18.48 -13.84
C ALA A 453 19.86 19.10 -13.50
N GLN A 454 20.55 18.58 -12.49
CA GLN A 454 21.89 18.99 -12.10
C GLN A 454 22.95 18.59 -13.14
N ALA A 455 22.88 17.36 -13.67
CA ALA A 455 23.80 16.90 -14.72
C ALA A 455 23.64 17.67 -16.06
N GLY A 456 22.45 18.22 -16.34
CA GLY A 456 22.21 19.08 -17.50
C GLY A 456 22.83 20.48 -17.42
N GLY A 457 23.26 20.93 -16.24
CA GLY A 457 23.92 22.22 -16.03
C GLY A 457 25.44 22.21 -16.27
N GLU A 458 26.10 21.05 -16.17
CA GLU A 458 27.56 20.92 -16.27
C GLU A 458 28.06 20.35 -17.62
N ALA A 459 27.15 20.02 -18.55
CA ALA A 459 27.49 19.42 -19.84
C ALA A 459 27.97 20.44 -20.90
N ALA A 460 28.94 21.28 -20.53
CA ALA A 460 29.77 22.05 -21.48
C ALA A 460 31.23 21.56 -21.55
N GLY A 461 31.62 20.51 -20.82
CA GLY A 461 32.93 19.89 -20.97
C GLY A 461 33.17 18.69 -20.08
N GLY A 462 33.13 17.48 -20.65
CA GLY A 462 33.55 16.26 -19.95
C GLY A 462 32.94 14.98 -20.53
N SER A 463 33.80 14.04 -20.91
CA SER A 463 33.48 12.77 -21.58
C SER A 463 32.46 11.90 -20.84
N ALA A 464 31.36 11.55 -21.51
CA ALA A 464 30.31 10.68 -21.00
C ALA A 464 30.77 9.22 -20.88
N SER A 465 30.77 8.68 -19.66
CA SER A 465 30.83 7.24 -19.41
C SER A 465 29.44 6.61 -19.51
N ALA A 466 29.34 5.55 -20.30
CA ALA A 466 28.13 4.82 -20.67
C ALA A 466 27.27 4.34 -19.47
N LEU A 467 26.17 5.05 -19.23
CA LEU A 467 24.93 4.49 -18.70
C LEU A 467 23.93 4.56 -19.84
N ALA A 468 23.35 3.42 -20.22
CA ALA A 468 22.38 3.31 -21.31
C ALA A 468 21.37 4.46 -21.27
N GLU A 469 21.47 5.33 -22.26
CA GLU A 469 20.64 6.53 -22.41
C GLU A 469 19.24 6.10 -22.83
N ASP A 470 18.26 6.24 -21.93
CA ASP A 470 16.84 6.16 -22.26
C ASP A 470 16.43 7.47 -22.96
N PRO A 471 16.08 7.47 -24.27
CA PRO A 471 15.83 8.69 -25.05
C PRO A 471 14.59 9.46 -24.58
N ALA A 472 13.65 8.81 -23.87
CA ALA A 472 12.41 9.43 -23.40
C ALA A 472 12.62 10.48 -22.28
N LEU A 473 13.71 10.38 -21.52
CA LEU A 473 13.98 11.27 -20.37
C LEU A 473 15.03 12.36 -20.66
N GLY A 474 15.50 12.48 -21.91
CA GLY A 474 16.57 13.39 -22.32
C GLY A 474 16.19 14.87 -22.17
N GLY A 475 16.89 15.60 -21.29
CA GLY A 475 16.85 17.06 -21.18
C GLY A 475 15.63 17.67 -20.48
N ARG A 476 14.96 16.93 -19.58
CA ARG A 476 13.95 17.50 -18.68
C ARG A 476 14.61 18.09 -17.43
N THR A 477 14.28 19.34 -17.12
CA THR A 477 14.69 19.99 -15.87
C THR A 477 13.53 19.94 -14.88
N LEU A 478 13.74 19.33 -13.71
CA LEU A 478 12.95 19.68 -12.53
C LEU A 478 13.25 21.17 -12.25
N ARG A 479 12.24 22.01 -12.06
CA ARG A 479 12.41 23.48 -11.96
C ARG A 479 13.21 23.87 -10.71
N GLU A 480 14.54 23.89 -10.78
CA GLU A 480 15.43 24.33 -9.68
C GLU A 480 15.90 25.79 -9.84
N ALA A 481 15.63 26.46 -10.97
CA ALA A 481 16.00 27.86 -11.15
C ALA A 481 15.09 28.78 -10.31
N PRO A 482 15.66 29.66 -9.45
CA PRO A 482 14.89 30.59 -8.66
C PRO A 482 14.18 31.56 -9.61
N CYS A 483 12.86 31.62 -9.53
CA CYS A 483 12.18 32.83 -9.94
C CYS A 483 12.63 33.96 -9.01
N ARG A 484 12.34 35.22 -9.38
CA ARG A 484 12.49 36.35 -8.46
C ARG A 484 11.77 36.12 -7.11
N CYS A 485 10.88 35.13 -7.04
CA CYS A 485 10.35 34.48 -5.84
C CYS A 485 11.03 33.10 -5.60
N HIS A 486 11.66 32.93 -4.44
CA HIS A 486 12.25 31.66 -3.99
C HIS A 486 11.15 30.59 -3.75
N CYS A 487 10.87 29.70 -4.72
CA CYS A 487 9.89 28.61 -4.52
C CYS A 487 10.43 27.25 -5.03
N PRO A 488 10.32 26.16 -4.24
CA PRO A 488 10.82 24.84 -4.61
C PRO A 488 9.96 24.16 -5.70
N PRO A 489 10.54 23.29 -6.56
CA PRO A 489 9.81 22.54 -7.60
C PRO A 489 8.80 21.51 -7.07
N GLN A 490 8.83 21.24 -5.77
CA GLN A 490 7.94 20.32 -5.09
C GLN A 490 7.07 21.11 -4.12
N VAL A 491 5.76 20.98 -4.27
CA VAL A 491 4.81 21.56 -3.32
C VAL A 491 4.20 20.46 -2.47
N SER A 492 4.16 20.66 -1.15
CA SER A 492 3.44 19.78 -0.23
C SER A 492 2.12 20.40 0.23
N LEU A 493 1.08 19.57 0.38
CA LEU A 493 -0.13 19.96 1.12
C LEU A 493 -0.19 19.18 2.43
N GLU A 494 -0.20 19.88 3.54
CA GLU A 494 -0.22 19.29 4.89
C GLU A 494 -1.55 19.54 5.59
N GLU A 495 -2.22 20.68 5.32
CA GLU A 495 -3.49 21.02 5.95
C GLU A 495 -4.67 20.14 5.44
N PRO A 496 -5.40 19.41 6.33
CA PRO A 496 -6.62 18.70 5.95
C PRO A 496 -7.74 19.65 5.53
N ILE A 497 -8.56 19.21 4.58
CA ILE A 497 -9.79 19.93 4.19
C ILE A 497 -11.06 19.36 4.82
N ARG A 498 -11.01 18.13 5.34
CA ARG A 498 -12.19 17.40 5.86
C ARG A 498 -12.44 17.65 7.36
N TYR A 499 -11.35 17.83 8.10
CA TYR A 499 -11.29 18.05 9.55
C TYR A 499 -10.17 19.06 9.82
N ALA A 500 -10.06 19.58 11.04
CA ALA A 500 -9.00 20.53 11.41
C ALA A 500 -7.64 19.83 11.60
N GLN A 501 -6.57 20.62 11.50
CA GLN A 501 -5.20 20.14 11.71
C GLN A 501 -4.99 19.67 13.15
N GLY A 502 -4.25 18.57 13.33
CA GLY A 502 -3.92 18.04 14.65
C GLY A 502 -5.00 17.16 15.29
N ASP A 503 -5.97 16.70 14.50
CA ASP A 503 -7.06 15.85 14.95
C ASP A 503 -6.57 14.59 15.70
N PRO A 504 -6.99 14.37 16.96
CA PRO A 504 -6.52 13.25 17.78
C PRO A 504 -6.85 11.87 17.18
N VAL A 505 -7.99 11.72 16.50
CA VAL A 505 -8.37 10.44 15.86
C VAL A 505 -7.46 10.16 14.67
N GLU A 506 -7.06 11.19 13.91
CA GLU A 506 -6.08 11.03 12.82
C GLU A 506 -4.74 10.52 13.35
N ARG A 507 -4.22 11.21 14.37
CA ARG A 507 -2.93 10.89 14.99
C ARG A 507 -2.93 9.49 15.59
N TRP A 508 -4.02 9.12 16.27
CA TRP A 508 -4.21 7.76 16.78
C TRP A 508 -4.21 6.72 15.65
N LEU A 509 -4.99 6.96 14.58
CA LEU A 509 -5.07 6.04 13.44
C LEU A 509 -3.72 5.86 12.75
N HIS A 510 -2.99 6.96 12.55
CA HIS A 510 -1.66 6.93 11.94
C HIS A 510 -0.64 6.21 12.83
N GLY A 511 -0.70 6.40 14.15
CA GLY A 511 0.11 5.63 15.11
C GLY A 511 -0.22 4.15 15.06
N LEU A 512 -1.49 3.78 15.19
CA LEU A 512 -1.95 2.40 15.15
C LEU A 512 -1.56 1.67 13.86
N LEU A 513 -1.73 2.32 12.71
CA LEU A 513 -1.41 1.74 11.40
C LEU A 513 0.03 1.98 10.96
N CYS A 514 0.82 2.67 11.79
CA CYS A 514 2.20 3.06 11.51
C CYS A 514 2.37 3.77 10.15
N LEU A 515 1.42 4.64 9.78
CA LEU A 515 1.46 5.39 8.51
C LEU A 515 2.49 6.53 8.56
N ASP A 516 2.80 7.02 9.76
CA ASP A 516 3.80 8.06 10.03
C ASP A 516 5.24 7.53 9.98
N ALA A 517 5.41 6.22 9.84
CA ALA A 517 6.69 5.53 9.97
C ALA A 517 7.79 6.08 9.03
N THR A 518 7.44 6.69 7.90
CA THR A 518 8.45 7.25 6.97
C THR A 518 9.01 8.61 7.39
N THR A 519 8.36 9.35 8.30
CA THR A 519 8.93 10.57 8.90
C THR A 519 9.89 10.23 10.05
N SER A 520 9.81 9.01 10.57
CA SER A 520 10.57 8.55 11.72
C SER A 520 11.75 7.65 11.38
N LEU A 521 12.17 7.52 10.11
CA LEU A 521 13.45 6.89 9.78
C LEU A 521 14.58 7.77 10.34
N PRO A 522 15.21 7.38 11.46
CA PRO A 522 16.33 8.15 11.94
C PRO A 522 17.49 7.95 10.96
N PRO A 523 18.29 8.99 10.67
CA PRO A 523 19.52 8.80 9.92
C PRO A 523 20.39 7.78 10.67
N VAL A 524 20.90 6.80 9.92
CA VAL A 524 21.76 5.75 10.47
C VAL A 524 23.03 6.41 11.04
N ARG A 525 23.28 6.21 12.33
CA ARG A 525 24.33 6.93 13.07
C ARG A 525 25.72 6.32 12.86
N SER A 526 25.78 5.00 12.72
CA SER A 526 26.99 4.25 12.45
C SER A 526 26.73 3.23 11.35
N THR A 527 27.66 3.13 10.41
CA THR A 527 27.66 2.13 9.34
C THR A 527 28.74 1.09 9.63
N PRO A 528 28.48 0.10 10.50
CA PRO A 528 29.43 -0.97 10.81
C PRO A 528 29.64 -1.85 9.57
N HIS A 529 30.77 -2.56 9.52
CA HIS A 529 31.02 -3.48 8.41
C HIS A 529 29.98 -4.62 8.44
N PRO A 530 29.45 -5.09 7.28
CA PRO A 530 28.41 -6.12 7.26
C PRO A 530 28.75 -7.41 8.02
N SER A 531 30.04 -7.77 8.13
CA SER A 531 30.48 -8.94 8.89
C SER A 531 30.19 -8.87 10.39
N GLU A 532 30.19 -7.66 10.96
CA GLU A 532 29.96 -7.41 12.40
C GLU A 532 28.47 -7.38 12.76
N CYS A 533 27.60 -7.34 11.75
CA CYS A 533 26.16 -7.29 11.94
C CYS A 533 25.60 -8.69 12.19
N GLU A 534 24.73 -8.79 13.19
CA GLU A 534 24.04 -10.03 13.57
C GLU A 534 22.54 -9.93 13.28
N LEU A 535 21.97 -11.09 12.99
CA LEU A 535 20.53 -11.23 12.72
C LEU A 535 19.83 -11.65 14.01
N TYR A 536 18.74 -10.98 14.35
CA TYR A 536 17.92 -11.27 15.52
C TYR A 536 16.53 -11.73 15.09
N TRP A 537 15.97 -12.67 15.83
CA TRP A 537 14.59 -13.05 15.70
C TRP A 537 13.70 -12.14 16.56
N VAL A 538 12.60 -11.65 15.99
CA VAL A 538 11.67 -10.77 16.68
C VAL A 538 10.49 -11.56 17.21
N ASP A 539 10.26 -11.49 18.52
CA ASP A 539 9.04 -12.03 19.10
C ASP A 539 7.85 -11.12 18.79
N ARG A 540 6.82 -11.71 18.15
CA ARG A 540 5.62 -11.00 17.72
C ARG A 540 4.68 -10.69 18.88
N ASP A 541 4.63 -11.55 19.90
CA ASP A 541 3.78 -11.32 21.07
C ASP A 541 4.29 -10.10 21.85
N ALA A 542 5.60 -10.00 22.06
CA ALA A 542 6.24 -8.82 22.66
C ALA A 542 6.13 -7.57 21.76
N LEU A 543 6.28 -7.72 20.43
CA LEU A 543 6.22 -6.61 19.48
C LEU A 543 4.84 -5.92 19.46
N PHE A 544 3.76 -6.70 19.47
CA PHE A 544 2.39 -6.19 19.39
C PHE A 544 1.73 -5.92 20.76
N SER A 545 2.49 -5.98 21.85
CA SER A 545 2.01 -5.75 23.23
C SER A 545 1.62 -4.30 23.57
N TYR A 546 1.79 -3.36 22.63
CA TYR A 546 1.51 -1.92 22.79
C TYR A 546 2.27 -1.23 23.94
N HIS A 547 3.50 -1.68 24.22
CA HIS A 547 4.44 -0.97 25.08
C HIS A 547 5.15 0.16 24.30
N SER A 548 5.51 1.26 24.97
CA SER A 548 6.11 2.44 24.32
C SER A 548 7.39 2.13 23.52
N ALA A 549 8.28 1.30 24.07
CA ALA A 549 9.51 0.89 23.39
C ALA A 549 9.23 -0.08 22.22
N SER A 550 8.28 -1.01 22.38
CA SER A 550 7.89 -1.97 21.33
C SER A 550 7.21 -1.25 20.18
N GLU A 551 6.38 -0.24 20.47
CA GLU A 551 5.72 0.58 19.48
C GLU A 551 6.74 1.42 18.70
N ALA A 552 7.70 2.06 19.36
CA ALA A 552 8.78 2.77 18.68
C ALA A 552 9.62 1.84 17.78
N PHE A 553 9.90 0.61 18.23
CA PHE A 553 10.59 -0.40 17.44
C PHE A 553 9.74 -0.88 16.23
N LEU A 554 8.45 -1.15 16.43
CA LEU A 554 7.51 -1.52 15.38
C LEU A 554 7.38 -0.43 14.31
N GLN A 555 7.31 0.84 14.73
CA GLN A 555 7.29 1.99 13.81
C GLN A 555 8.56 2.03 12.95
N ARG A 556 9.76 1.88 13.54
CA ARG A 556 11.02 1.83 12.79
C ARG A 556 11.09 0.64 11.83
N MET A 557 10.67 -0.53 12.29
CA MET A 557 10.65 -1.74 11.46
C MET A 557 9.70 -1.58 10.27
N LEU A 558 8.47 -1.11 10.49
CA LEU A 558 7.50 -0.91 9.42
C LEU A 558 7.90 0.26 8.51
N ALA A 559 8.55 1.30 9.03
CA ALA A 559 9.12 2.38 8.24
C ALA A 559 10.05 1.85 7.16
N LEU A 560 10.94 0.93 7.56
CA LEU A 560 11.89 0.29 6.66
C LEU A 560 11.17 -0.55 5.61
N CYS A 561 10.21 -1.38 6.04
CA CYS A 561 9.38 -2.17 5.14
C CYS A 561 8.62 -1.30 4.12
N VAL A 562 8.11 -0.14 4.55
CA VAL A 562 7.39 0.78 3.68
C VAL A 562 8.34 1.48 2.68
N SER A 563 9.54 1.84 3.13
CA SER A 563 10.53 2.56 2.30
C SER A 563 11.12 1.71 1.16
N SER A 564 11.25 0.41 1.37
CA SER A 564 11.90 -0.52 0.43
C SER A 564 10.97 -1.00 -0.68
N HIS A 565 9.68 -1.16 -0.38
CA HIS A 565 8.67 -1.68 -1.29
C HIS A 565 7.93 -0.60 -2.09
N TYR A 566 7.60 -0.92 -3.34
CA TYR A 566 6.89 -0.02 -4.25
C TYR A 566 5.46 0.29 -3.79
N LYS A 567 4.72 -0.74 -3.34
CA LYS A 567 3.36 -0.64 -2.85
C LYS A 567 3.23 -1.43 -1.57
N ASN A 568 2.73 -0.78 -0.53
CA ASN A 568 2.41 -1.39 0.74
C ASN A 568 0.94 -1.17 1.07
N THR A 569 0.35 -2.12 1.78
CA THR A 569 -1.01 -1.97 2.28
C THR A 569 -1.00 -2.09 3.80
N PRO A 570 -1.85 -1.35 4.54
CA PRO A 570 -1.95 -1.50 5.99
C PRO A 570 -2.36 -2.91 6.43
N ASN A 571 -2.97 -3.70 5.53
CA ASN A 571 -3.29 -5.09 5.79
C ASN A 571 -2.02 -5.96 5.97
N ASP A 572 -0.87 -5.51 5.48
CA ASP A 572 0.42 -6.20 5.67
C ASP A 572 0.79 -6.24 7.16
N LEU A 573 0.39 -5.25 7.94
CA LEU A 573 0.60 -5.21 9.39
C LEU A 573 -0.22 -6.29 10.10
N GLN A 574 -1.48 -6.47 9.66
CA GLN A 574 -2.33 -7.55 10.15
C GLN A 574 -1.81 -8.93 9.71
N LEU A 575 -1.27 -9.04 8.51
CA LEU A 575 -0.64 -10.27 8.03
C LEU A 575 0.58 -10.61 8.90
N LEU A 576 1.42 -9.62 9.23
CA LEU A 576 2.59 -9.81 10.09
C LEU A 576 2.22 -10.19 11.52
N SER A 577 1.11 -9.64 12.05
CA SER A 577 0.65 -9.90 13.40
C SER A 577 -0.03 -11.26 13.54
N ASP A 578 -1.00 -11.57 12.69
CA ASP A 578 -1.97 -12.63 12.97
C ASP A 578 -1.61 -13.96 12.27
N ALA A 579 -0.90 -13.93 11.14
CA ALA A 579 -0.62 -15.14 10.38
C ALA A 579 0.50 -15.97 11.04
N PRO A 580 0.24 -17.23 11.45
CA PRO A 580 1.16 -18.00 12.29
C PRO A 580 2.48 -18.32 11.60
N ALA A 581 2.42 -18.63 10.30
CA ALA A 581 3.57 -19.01 9.48
C ALA A 581 4.55 -17.86 9.21
N HIS A 582 4.14 -16.60 9.44
CA HIS A 582 5.02 -15.46 9.22
C HIS A 582 6.02 -15.30 10.37
N GLN A 583 7.29 -15.08 10.05
CA GLN A 583 8.35 -14.77 10.99
C GLN A 583 9.08 -13.50 10.54
N ALA A 584 9.60 -12.72 11.50
CA ALA A 584 10.35 -11.51 11.24
C ALA A 584 11.75 -11.63 11.84
N PHE A 585 12.75 -11.28 11.04
CA PHE A 585 14.14 -11.20 11.41
C PHE A 585 14.66 -9.79 11.16
N VAL A 586 15.53 -9.31 12.03
CA VAL A 586 16.06 -7.95 11.97
C VAL A 586 17.57 -7.99 12.08
N LEU A 587 18.26 -7.34 11.14
CA LEU A 587 19.70 -7.16 11.15
C LEU A 587 20.03 -5.89 11.92
N LEU A 588 20.79 -6.04 13.00
CA LEU A 588 21.24 -4.94 13.85
C LEU A 588 22.75 -4.80 13.74
N GLY A 589 23.24 -3.57 13.92
CA GLY A 589 24.66 -3.34 14.19
C GLY A 589 25.04 -3.86 15.59
N PRO A 590 26.34 -3.84 15.94
CA PRO A 590 26.80 -4.23 17.27
C PRO A 590 26.08 -3.40 18.33
N VAL A 591 25.44 -4.09 19.29
CA VAL A 591 24.60 -3.46 20.31
C VAL A 591 25.44 -3.22 21.56
N ASP A 592 25.62 -1.96 21.93
CA ASP A 592 26.18 -1.59 23.23
C ASP A 592 25.16 -1.90 24.33
N VAL A 593 25.40 -2.96 25.11
CA VAL A 593 24.51 -3.45 26.18
C VAL A 593 24.27 -2.38 27.26
N ASP A 594 25.23 -1.47 27.45
CA ASP A 594 25.16 -0.39 28.44
C ASP A 594 24.32 0.82 27.98
N ALA A 595 24.11 0.97 26.68
CA ALA A 595 23.29 2.05 26.15
C ALA A 595 21.81 1.68 26.30
N LYS A 596 21.08 2.36 27.20
CA LYS A 596 19.60 2.31 27.32
C LYS A 596 18.88 2.93 26.10
N ARG A 597 19.30 2.61 24.89
CA ARG A 597 18.78 3.14 23.62
C ARG A 597 18.25 1.99 22.78
N LEU A 598 17.25 2.29 21.95
CA LEU A 598 16.75 1.34 20.97
C LEU A 598 17.79 1.16 19.86
N PRO A 599 18.13 -0.08 19.48
CA PRO A 599 19.10 -0.34 18.43
C PRO A 599 18.60 0.16 17.07
N ASP A 600 19.53 0.53 16.20
CA ASP A 600 19.24 0.97 14.84
C ASP A 600 19.03 -0.26 13.95
N ILE A 601 17.92 -0.27 13.22
CA ILE A 601 17.51 -1.37 12.36
C ILE A 601 18.09 -1.14 10.96
N LEU A 602 19.06 -1.98 10.54
CA LEU A 602 19.73 -1.85 9.25
C LEU A 602 18.97 -2.55 8.12
N ALA A 603 18.49 -3.77 8.40
CA ALA A 603 17.67 -4.54 7.48
C ALA A 603 16.60 -5.36 8.21
N VAL A 604 15.48 -5.64 7.55
CA VAL A 604 14.39 -6.48 8.03
C VAL A 604 14.10 -7.56 6.98
N VAL A 605 14.01 -8.81 7.41
CA VAL A 605 13.63 -9.95 6.56
C VAL A 605 12.36 -10.58 7.10
N GLN A 606 11.32 -10.61 6.26
CA GLN A 606 10.05 -11.26 6.56
C GLN A 606 9.97 -12.58 5.81
N ILE A 607 9.72 -13.66 6.53
CA ILE A 607 9.60 -15.02 6.00
C ILE A 607 8.19 -15.56 6.26
N CYS A 608 7.71 -16.45 5.41
CA CYS A 608 6.51 -17.25 5.60
C CYS A 608 6.87 -18.74 5.42
N LEU A 609 6.53 -19.58 6.39
CA LEU A 609 6.71 -21.04 6.29
C LEU A 609 5.61 -21.63 5.39
N GLU A 610 6.00 -22.37 4.36
CA GLU A 610 5.11 -22.97 3.36
C GLU A 610 5.42 -24.47 3.19
N GLY A 611 4.43 -25.25 2.76
CA GLY A 611 4.60 -26.68 2.44
C GLY A 611 4.00 -27.62 3.46
N ASP A 612 4.55 -28.84 3.54
CA ASP A 612 4.01 -29.96 4.35
C ASP A 612 2.53 -30.26 4.06
N ILE A 613 2.15 -30.11 2.78
CA ILE A 613 0.76 -30.30 2.33
C ILE A 613 0.51 -31.78 2.10
N SER A 614 -0.62 -32.28 2.59
CA SER A 614 -1.00 -33.68 2.36
C SER A 614 -1.23 -33.98 0.87
N HIS A 615 -0.67 -35.09 0.38
CA HIS A 615 -0.80 -35.51 -1.03
C HIS A 615 -2.27 -35.59 -1.51
N GLU A 616 -3.19 -35.99 -0.63
CA GLU A 616 -4.61 -36.07 -0.93
C GLU A 616 -5.24 -34.67 -1.13
N SER A 617 -4.87 -33.69 -0.29
CA SER A 617 -5.31 -32.30 -0.41
C SER A 617 -4.86 -31.69 -1.74
N VAL A 618 -3.60 -31.96 -2.12
CA VAL A 618 -3.01 -31.52 -3.40
C VAL A 618 -3.77 -32.13 -4.58
N ARG A 619 -3.92 -33.46 -4.61
CA ARG A 619 -4.63 -34.14 -5.71
C ARG A 619 -6.08 -33.68 -5.84
N ARG A 620 -6.79 -33.52 -4.71
CA ARG A 620 -8.19 -33.04 -4.71
C ARG A 620 -8.30 -31.61 -5.25
N SER A 621 -7.40 -30.72 -4.84
CA SER A 621 -7.40 -29.32 -5.26
C SER A 621 -7.00 -29.17 -6.73
N MET A 622 -6.00 -29.95 -7.17
CA MET A 622 -5.60 -30.04 -8.59
C MET A 622 -6.74 -30.55 -9.47
N ALA A 623 -7.47 -31.60 -9.04
CA ALA A 623 -8.62 -32.13 -9.78
C ALA A 623 -9.77 -31.12 -9.91
N ARG A 624 -9.89 -30.18 -8.96
CA ARG A 624 -10.89 -29.10 -8.99
C ARG A 624 -10.39 -27.84 -9.69
N GLY A 625 -9.10 -27.74 -9.99
CA GLY A 625 -8.48 -26.51 -10.50
C GLY A 625 -8.52 -25.35 -9.50
N GLU A 626 -8.75 -25.62 -8.21
CA GLU A 626 -8.81 -24.60 -7.17
C GLU A 626 -7.42 -24.41 -6.56
N THR A 627 -6.93 -23.18 -6.54
CA THR A 627 -5.74 -22.79 -5.75
C THR A 627 -6.22 -22.32 -4.38
N PRO A 628 -6.06 -23.11 -3.30
CA PRO A 628 -6.31 -22.60 -1.97
C PRO A 628 -5.28 -21.50 -1.67
N SER A 629 -5.74 -20.53 -0.90
CA SER A 629 -4.99 -19.31 -0.58
C SER A 629 -4.07 -19.54 0.60
N GLY A 630 -2.77 -19.26 0.43
CA GLY A 630 -1.71 -19.48 1.42
C GLY A 630 -0.38 -19.80 0.75
N ASP A 631 -0.10 -21.10 0.56
CA ASP A 631 1.15 -21.69 0.06
C ASP A 631 1.43 -21.38 -1.43
N LEU A 632 1.78 -20.13 -1.72
CA LEU A 632 1.95 -19.64 -3.09
C LEU A 632 2.96 -20.46 -3.89
N ILE A 633 4.14 -20.75 -3.32
CA ILE A 633 5.20 -21.43 -4.05
C ILE A 633 4.86 -22.90 -4.23
N ALA A 634 4.41 -23.57 -3.16
CA ALA A 634 4.04 -24.98 -3.22
C ALA A 634 2.97 -25.24 -4.28
N TRP A 635 1.88 -24.44 -4.30
CA TRP A 635 0.82 -24.56 -5.30
C TRP A 635 1.26 -24.18 -6.70
N THR A 636 2.01 -23.09 -6.87
CA THR A 636 2.42 -22.66 -8.21
C THR A 636 3.36 -23.68 -8.86
N VAL A 637 4.36 -24.17 -8.12
CA VAL A 637 5.32 -25.16 -8.64
C VAL A 637 4.59 -26.49 -8.92
N SER A 638 3.81 -27.00 -7.97
CA SER A 638 3.09 -28.26 -8.16
C SER A 638 2.06 -28.19 -9.31
N GLN A 639 1.42 -27.05 -9.56
CA GLN A 639 0.55 -26.86 -10.73
C GLN A 639 1.32 -26.79 -12.05
N GLN A 640 2.48 -26.12 -12.09
CA GLN A 640 3.25 -25.92 -13.32
C GLN A 640 4.01 -27.18 -13.76
N PHE A 641 4.46 -28.00 -12.82
CA PHE A 641 5.15 -29.27 -13.08
C PHE A 641 4.23 -30.49 -12.96
N GLN A 642 3.00 -30.31 -12.45
CA GLN A 642 2.04 -31.39 -12.17
C GLN A 642 2.57 -32.45 -11.20
N GLU A 643 3.51 -32.06 -10.33
CA GLU A 643 4.12 -32.95 -9.34
C GLU A 643 3.62 -32.62 -7.92
N PRO A 644 2.90 -33.54 -7.26
CA PRO A 644 2.42 -33.33 -5.90
C PRO A 644 3.52 -33.47 -4.84
N GLU A 645 4.66 -34.05 -5.19
CA GLU A 645 5.79 -34.30 -4.28
C GLU A 645 6.47 -33.02 -3.80
N PHE A 646 6.51 -31.98 -4.63
CA PHE A 646 7.05 -30.69 -4.22
C PHE A 646 6.19 -30.04 -3.11
N ALA A 647 4.88 -30.26 -3.13
CA ALA A 647 3.97 -29.67 -2.16
C ALA A 647 4.08 -30.31 -0.76
N SER A 648 4.55 -31.56 -0.67
CA SER A 648 4.88 -32.21 0.61
C SER A 648 6.23 -31.76 1.18
N LEU A 649 7.09 -31.08 0.41
CA LEU A 649 8.32 -30.50 0.94
C LEU A 649 8.02 -29.25 1.78
N SER A 650 8.43 -29.26 3.04
CA SER A 650 8.50 -28.07 3.89
C SER A 650 9.56 -27.08 3.38
N GLY A 651 9.23 -25.80 3.33
CA GLY A 651 10.15 -24.75 2.99
C GLY A 651 9.72 -23.38 3.51
N ALA A 652 10.49 -22.36 3.16
CA ALA A 652 10.20 -21.00 3.57
C ALA A 652 10.26 -20.04 2.40
N ARG A 653 9.22 -19.21 2.27
CA ARG A 653 9.18 -18.09 1.36
C ARG A 653 9.66 -16.82 2.05
N VAL A 654 10.74 -16.24 1.56
CA VAL A 654 11.11 -14.85 1.85
C VAL A 654 10.09 -13.94 1.17
N VAL A 655 9.22 -13.34 1.98
CA VAL A 655 8.15 -12.45 1.51
C VAL A 655 8.70 -11.06 1.23
N ARG A 656 9.56 -10.55 2.12
CA ARG A 656 10.13 -9.20 2.02
C ARG A 656 11.56 -9.15 2.55
N VAL A 657 12.39 -8.38 1.86
CA VAL A 657 13.72 -7.96 2.34
C VAL A 657 13.74 -6.43 2.24
N ALA A 658 13.81 -5.77 3.40
CA ALA A 658 13.84 -4.33 3.50
C ALA A 658 15.20 -3.89 4.02
N VAL A 659 15.91 -3.06 3.26
CA VAL A 659 17.19 -2.45 3.65
C VAL A 659 17.00 -0.95 3.71
N HIS A 660 17.71 -0.28 4.62
CA HIS A 660 17.69 1.17 4.69
C HIS A 660 18.09 1.79 3.34
N PRO A 661 17.31 2.76 2.79
CA PRO A 661 17.59 3.34 1.47
C PRO A 661 19.01 3.91 1.34
N ASP A 662 19.51 4.55 2.40
CA ASP A 662 20.85 5.15 2.42
C ASP A 662 21.98 4.09 2.48
N LEU A 663 21.67 2.87 2.94
CA LEU A 663 22.61 1.75 3.01
C LEU A 663 22.47 0.80 1.82
N ALA A 664 21.68 1.18 0.81
CA ALA A 664 21.50 0.38 -0.38
C ALA A 664 22.84 0.20 -1.11
N ARG A 665 23.13 -1.04 -1.53
CA ARG A 665 24.37 -1.48 -2.21
C ARG A 665 25.60 -1.71 -1.32
N MET A 666 25.51 -1.52 0.00
CA MET A 666 26.59 -1.89 0.95
C MET A 666 26.62 -3.38 1.35
N GLY A 667 25.67 -4.19 0.86
CA GLY A 667 25.68 -5.65 1.08
C GLY A 667 24.96 -6.16 2.33
N TYR A 668 24.35 -5.29 3.15
CA TYR A 668 23.58 -5.71 4.35
C TYR A 668 22.44 -6.69 4.04
N GLY A 669 21.75 -6.52 2.91
CA GLY A 669 20.70 -7.45 2.47
C GLY A 669 21.25 -8.84 2.13
N SER A 670 22.43 -8.92 1.52
CA SER A 670 23.09 -10.20 1.21
C SER A 670 23.53 -10.89 2.49
N ARG A 671 24.17 -10.15 3.41
CA ARG A 671 24.53 -10.65 4.74
C ARG A 671 23.34 -11.23 5.51
N ALA A 672 22.20 -10.53 5.50
CA ALA A 672 21.00 -11.00 6.17
C ALA A 672 20.48 -12.33 5.59
N LEU A 673 20.52 -12.51 4.26
CA LEU A 673 20.14 -13.75 3.59
C LEU A 673 21.14 -14.88 3.84
N ASP A 674 22.44 -14.58 3.89
CA ASP A 674 23.48 -15.57 4.17
C ASP A 674 23.32 -16.11 5.60
N LEU A 675 23.19 -15.22 6.60
CA LEU A 675 22.95 -15.62 8.00
C LEU A 675 21.66 -16.43 8.16
N LEU A 676 20.60 -16.06 7.44
CA LEU A 676 19.34 -16.77 7.44
C LEU A 676 19.47 -18.16 6.79
N THR A 677 20.23 -18.28 5.70
CA THR A 677 20.52 -19.57 5.05
C THR A 677 21.27 -20.48 6.04
N HIS A 678 22.34 -19.97 6.66
CA HIS A 678 23.13 -20.73 7.65
C HIS A 678 22.30 -21.16 8.87
N TYR A 679 21.39 -20.29 9.32
CA TYR A 679 20.46 -20.63 10.41
C TYR A 679 19.57 -21.82 10.07
N TYR A 680 18.95 -21.84 8.88
CA TYR A 680 18.08 -22.94 8.47
C TYR A 680 18.82 -24.20 7.99
N GLN A 681 20.09 -24.09 7.57
CA GLN A 681 20.97 -25.24 7.31
C GLN A 681 21.42 -25.94 8.61
N GLY A 682 21.29 -25.28 9.76
CA GLY A 682 21.69 -25.83 11.06
C GLY A 682 23.15 -25.61 11.43
N ASP A 683 23.85 -24.71 10.72
CA ASP A 683 25.25 -24.34 11.03
C ASP A 683 25.36 -23.63 12.39
N VAL A 684 24.31 -22.88 12.76
CA VAL A 684 24.20 -22.19 14.04
C VAL A 684 23.69 -23.18 15.09
N ARG A 685 24.60 -23.72 15.91
CA ARG A 685 24.25 -24.66 16.98
C ARG A 685 23.58 -23.91 18.14
N PRO A 686 22.41 -24.35 18.62
CA PRO A 686 21.78 -23.72 19.77
C PRO A 686 22.58 -23.98 21.05
N LEU A 687 22.74 -22.95 21.89
CA LEU A 687 23.49 -23.00 23.17
C LEU A 687 22.91 -24.01 24.17
N LYS A 688 21.65 -24.44 23.98
CA LYS A 688 20.99 -25.45 24.80
C LYS A 688 20.24 -26.42 23.89
N PRO A 689 20.42 -27.75 24.02
CA PRO A 689 19.57 -28.69 23.29
C PRO A 689 18.11 -28.43 23.66
N PRO A 690 17.15 -28.61 22.73
CA PRO A 690 15.74 -28.46 23.04
C PRO A 690 15.45 -29.39 24.22
N ALA A 691 15.15 -28.81 25.38
CA ALA A 691 14.65 -29.60 26.50
C ALA A 691 13.39 -30.29 25.95
N ALA A 692 13.44 -31.62 25.82
CA ALA A 692 12.28 -32.44 25.54
C ALA A 692 11.16 -31.90 26.42
N ALA A 693 10.03 -31.55 25.80
CA ALA A 693 8.90 -30.93 26.48
C ALA A 693 8.70 -31.61 27.83
N ALA A 694 9.05 -30.89 28.90
CA ALA A 694 8.88 -31.44 30.24
C ALA A 694 7.41 -31.87 30.33
N PRO A 695 7.11 -33.11 30.77
CA PRO A 695 5.74 -33.52 30.98
C PRO A 695 5.10 -32.46 31.85
N ARG A 696 3.94 -31.96 31.41
CA ARG A 696 3.13 -30.96 32.13
C ARG A 696 3.17 -31.29 33.62
N ALA A 697 4.01 -30.60 34.38
CA ALA A 697 3.76 -30.40 35.78
C ALA A 697 2.43 -29.67 35.78
N ALA A 698 1.41 -30.30 36.35
CA ALA A 698 0.19 -29.65 36.73
C ALA A 698 0.60 -28.34 37.42
N ALA A 699 0.46 -27.22 36.72
CA ALA A 699 0.30 -25.93 37.36
C ALA A 699 -1.03 -26.05 38.08
N GLY A 700 -0.96 -26.60 39.29
CA GLY A 700 -1.99 -26.51 40.29
C GLY A 700 -2.39 -25.05 40.46
N GLY A 701 -3.67 -24.86 40.75
CA GLY A 701 -4.23 -23.55 41.01
C GLY A 701 -3.42 -22.79 42.05
N ALA A 702 -2.90 -21.65 41.64
CA ALA A 702 -2.53 -20.53 42.50
C ALA A 702 -2.47 -19.31 41.58
N GLY A 703 -3.47 -18.44 41.70
CA GLY A 703 -3.77 -17.37 40.74
C GLY A 703 -5.25 -17.26 40.36
N ALA A 704 -6.13 -17.97 41.08
CA ALA A 704 -7.40 -17.36 41.46
C ALA A 704 -7.08 -16.50 42.69
N ASP A 705 -6.91 -15.20 42.48
CA ASP A 705 -7.12 -14.18 43.50
C ASP A 705 -7.49 -12.87 42.78
N GLY A 706 -8.77 -12.52 42.89
CA GLY A 706 -9.25 -11.16 42.61
C GLY A 706 -10.27 -10.97 41.48
N ALA A 707 -10.85 -12.01 40.88
CA ALA A 707 -12.06 -11.84 40.05
C ALA A 707 -13.28 -12.26 40.88
N THR A 708 -13.55 -11.51 41.95
CA THR A 708 -14.90 -11.44 42.50
C THR A 708 -15.85 -10.99 41.39
N ALA A 709 -17.08 -11.48 41.41
CA ALA A 709 -18.15 -11.10 40.49
C ALA A 709 -18.52 -9.61 40.65
N GLY A 710 -17.62 -8.72 40.21
CA GLY A 710 -17.79 -7.28 40.13
C GLY A 710 -17.92 -6.90 38.65
N GLY A 711 -18.99 -6.21 38.30
CA GLY A 711 -19.26 -5.80 36.93
C GLY A 711 -18.15 -4.92 36.33
N LEU A 712 -18.25 -4.76 35.00
CA LEU A 712 -17.38 -4.02 34.06
C LEU A 712 -16.80 -2.67 34.50
N LEU A 713 -17.28 -2.10 35.61
CA LEU A 713 -16.80 -0.86 36.18
C LEU A 713 -15.41 -0.98 36.86
N HIS A 714 -14.93 -2.20 37.13
CA HIS A 714 -13.66 -2.43 37.85
C HIS A 714 -12.56 -3.14 37.05
N GLU A 715 -12.80 -3.54 35.80
CA GLU A 715 -11.76 -4.18 34.97
C GLU A 715 -10.80 -3.13 34.39
N THR A 716 -9.56 -3.14 34.87
CA THR A 716 -8.46 -2.36 34.29
C THR A 716 -7.67 -3.25 33.34
N ILE A 717 -7.71 -2.95 32.03
CA ILE A 717 -6.93 -3.65 31.01
C ILE A 717 -5.46 -3.27 31.19
N ALA A 718 -4.69 -4.07 31.92
CA ALA A 718 -3.26 -3.89 32.11
C ALA A 718 -2.45 -4.70 31.07
N PRO A 719 -1.29 -4.21 30.62
CA PRO A 719 -0.35 -4.99 29.81
C PRO A 719 0.09 -6.25 30.57
N ARG A 720 0.39 -7.34 29.84
CA ARG A 720 0.73 -8.65 30.43
C ARG A 720 1.93 -8.52 31.39
N ALA A 721 1.81 -9.05 32.61
CA ALA A 721 2.80 -8.87 33.68
C ALA A 721 4.16 -9.59 33.49
N LYS A 722 4.26 -10.56 32.56
CA LYS A 722 5.52 -11.23 32.16
C LYS A 722 5.60 -11.32 30.64
N LEU A 723 6.18 -10.30 30.00
CA LEU A 723 6.43 -10.32 28.56
C LEU A 723 7.74 -11.06 28.25
N PRO A 724 7.77 -11.92 27.21
CA PRO A 724 9.03 -12.43 26.67
C PRO A 724 9.90 -11.27 26.13
N PRO A 725 11.22 -11.47 26.02
CA PRO A 725 12.10 -10.47 25.41
C PRO A 725 11.73 -10.23 23.95
N LEU A 726 11.80 -8.96 23.52
CA LEU A 726 11.45 -8.54 22.16
C LEU A 726 12.38 -9.15 21.08
N LEU A 727 13.66 -9.27 21.41
CA LEU A 727 14.71 -9.76 20.51
C LEU A 727 15.32 -11.03 21.11
N LEU A 728 15.44 -12.07 20.30
CA LEU A 728 16.20 -13.28 20.61
C LEU A 728 17.34 -13.41 19.60
N THR A 729 18.50 -13.84 20.07
CA THR A 729 19.59 -14.23 19.17
C THR A 729 19.26 -15.56 18.49
N LEU A 730 19.80 -15.79 17.28
CA LEU A 730 19.55 -17.03 16.54
C LEU A 730 19.99 -18.29 17.31
N GLU A 731 21.02 -18.18 18.15
CA GLU A 731 21.51 -19.29 18.98
C GLU A 731 20.53 -19.74 20.08
N GLN A 732 19.60 -18.86 20.46
CA GLN A 732 18.63 -19.15 21.52
C GLN A 732 17.43 -19.94 21.01
N ARG A 733 17.21 -20.00 19.69
CA ARG A 733 16.07 -20.64 19.06
C ARG A 733 16.52 -21.71 18.06
N PRO A 734 16.02 -22.95 18.15
CA PRO A 734 16.28 -23.95 17.12
C PRO A 734 15.47 -23.63 15.85
N PRO A 735 16.06 -23.78 14.64
CA PRO A 735 15.36 -23.62 13.37
C PRO A 735 14.33 -24.74 13.14
N GLU A 736 13.26 -24.44 12.40
CA GLU A 736 12.40 -25.46 11.82
C GLU A 736 13.14 -26.22 10.69
N PRO A 737 12.89 -27.53 10.49
CA PRO A 737 13.49 -28.27 9.39
C PRO A 737 12.86 -27.81 8.06
N LEU A 738 13.69 -27.27 7.17
CA LEU A 738 13.28 -26.76 5.86
C LEU A 738 14.11 -27.42 4.75
N HIS A 739 13.46 -27.73 3.63
CA HIS A 739 14.10 -28.31 2.44
C HIS A 739 14.45 -27.26 1.38
N TRP A 740 13.77 -26.11 1.38
CA TRP A 740 14.00 -25.05 0.40
C TRP A 740 13.73 -23.66 0.97
N LEU A 741 14.45 -22.67 0.45
CA LEU A 741 14.17 -21.25 0.60
C LEU A 741 13.75 -20.68 -0.75
N GLY A 742 12.65 -19.95 -0.79
CA GLY A 742 12.13 -19.36 -2.01
C GLY A 742 11.81 -17.89 -1.88
N ALA A 743 11.74 -17.16 -2.99
CA ALA A 743 11.26 -15.79 -3.01
C ALA A 743 10.38 -15.56 -4.24
N SER A 744 9.40 -14.65 -4.11
CA SER A 744 8.54 -14.22 -5.21
C SER A 744 8.56 -12.70 -5.33
N PHE A 745 8.91 -12.18 -6.50
CA PHE A 745 9.07 -10.74 -6.71
C PHE A 745 8.85 -10.34 -8.18
N GLY A 746 8.61 -9.05 -8.43
CA GLY A 746 8.59 -8.46 -9.77
C GLY A 746 10.00 -8.41 -10.35
N ILE A 747 10.20 -9.04 -11.50
CA ILE A 747 11.55 -9.24 -12.04
C ILE A 747 12.13 -7.94 -12.59
N THR A 748 13.30 -7.57 -12.07
CA THR A 748 14.15 -6.49 -12.58
C THR A 748 15.60 -6.95 -12.56
N ALA A 749 16.45 -6.40 -13.44
CA ALA A 749 17.88 -6.73 -13.48
C ALA A 749 18.59 -6.60 -12.11
N PRO A 750 18.46 -5.50 -11.34
CA PRO A 750 19.13 -5.40 -10.04
C PRO A 750 18.61 -6.40 -9.00
N LEU A 751 17.30 -6.65 -8.96
CA LEU A 751 16.73 -7.64 -8.02
C LEU A 751 17.13 -9.06 -8.40
N TYR A 752 17.08 -9.42 -9.68
CA TYR A 752 17.54 -10.72 -10.13
C TYR A 752 19.03 -10.93 -9.80
N GLY A 753 19.87 -9.94 -10.05
CA GLY A 753 21.29 -9.99 -9.67
C GLY A 753 21.52 -10.16 -8.17
N PHE A 754 20.68 -9.56 -7.31
CA PHE A 754 20.72 -9.76 -5.86
C PHE A 754 20.43 -11.22 -5.47
N TRP A 755 19.36 -11.80 -5.99
CA TRP A 755 18.98 -13.19 -5.70
C TRP A 755 19.95 -14.21 -6.31
N HIS A 756 20.43 -13.95 -7.52
CA HIS A 756 21.40 -14.82 -8.20
C HIS A 756 22.71 -14.90 -7.40
N LYS A 757 23.19 -13.77 -6.85
CA LYS A 757 24.36 -13.74 -5.95
C LYS A 757 24.14 -14.52 -4.66
N GLY A 758 22.92 -14.57 -4.14
CA GLY A 758 22.54 -15.37 -2.96
C GLY A 758 22.40 -16.88 -3.22
N GLY A 759 22.66 -17.34 -4.45
CA GLY A 759 22.55 -18.75 -4.85
C GLY A 759 21.13 -19.21 -5.20
N PHE A 760 20.18 -18.29 -5.38
CA PHE A 760 18.82 -18.64 -5.78
C PHE A 760 18.72 -18.85 -7.30
N ARG A 761 17.98 -19.88 -7.72
CA ARG A 761 17.76 -20.24 -9.12
C ARG A 761 16.29 -19.98 -9.53
N PRO A 762 16.03 -19.42 -10.72
CA PRO A 762 14.67 -19.18 -11.20
C PRO A 762 13.99 -20.49 -11.60
N VAL A 763 12.73 -20.66 -11.18
CA VAL A 763 11.92 -21.86 -11.46
C VAL A 763 10.66 -21.53 -12.24
N TYR A 764 10.08 -20.35 -12.00
CA TYR A 764 8.85 -19.94 -12.67
C TYR A 764 8.84 -18.44 -12.94
N LEU A 765 8.27 -18.05 -14.09
CA LEU A 765 8.04 -16.67 -14.49
C LEU A 765 6.62 -16.54 -15.04
N ARG A 766 5.85 -15.62 -14.46
CA ARG A 766 4.48 -15.35 -14.91
C ARG A 766 4.46 -14.56 -16.22
N GLN A 767 3.70 -15.02 -17.19
CA GLN A 767 3.57 -14.38 -18.51
C GLN A 767 2.81 -13.05 -18.44
N THR A 768 1.78 -12.95 -17.60
CA THR A 768 1.04 -11.70 -17.43
C THR A 768 1.78 -10.75 -16.49
N LYS A 769 1.96 -9.50 -16.92
CA LYS A 769 2.49 -8.43 -16.08
C LYS A 769 1.51 -8.12 -14.95
N ASN A 770 2.04 -7.77 -13.79
CA ASN A 770 1.22 -7.25 -12.70
C ASN A 770 0.77 -5.82 -13.04
N GLU A 771 -0.53 -5.53 -12.98
CA GLU A 771 -1.09 -4.20 -13.30
C GLU A 771 -0.49 -3.08 -12.45
N VAL A 772 -0.10 -3.41 -11.21
CA VAL A 772 0.41 -2.42 -10.25
C VAL A 772 1.86 -2.03 -10.51
N THR A 773 2.72 -3.00 -10.82
CA THR A 773 4.17 -2.76 -10.98
C THR A 773 4.59 -2.70 -12.45
N GLY A 774 3.76 -3.21 -13.36
CA GLY A 774 4.11 -3.35 -14.79
C GLY A 774 5.16 -4.44 -15.05
N GLU A 775 5.49 -5.26 -14.06
CA GLU A 775 6.56 -6.26 -14.11
C GLU A 775 6.00 -7.68 -14.08
N HIS A 776 6.76 -8.63 -14.65
CA HIS A 776 6.46 -10.06 -14.55
C HIS A 776 6.88 -10.60 -13.19
N THR A 777 6.06 -11.42 -12.55
CA THR A 777 6.41 -12.04 -11.26
C THR A 777 7.26 -13.29 -11.49
N ALA A 778 8.44 -13.34 -10.88
CA ALA A 778 9.33 -14.50 -10.89
C ALA A 778 9.29 -15.21 -9.53
N ILE A 779 9.46 -16.54 -9.55
CA ILE A 779 9.72 -17.37 -8.37
C ILE A 779 11.13 -17.94 -8.50
N VAL A 780 11.94 -17.72 -7.47
CA VAL A 780 13.30 -18.26 -7.35
C VAL A 780 13.37 -19.17 -6.13
N LEU A 781 14.11 -20.27 -6.22
CA LEU A 781 14.29 -21.26 -5.17
C LEU A 781 15.78 -21.53 -4.92
N LYS A 782 16.11 -21.89 -3.69
CA LYS A 782 17.40 -22.38 -3.22
C LYS A 782 17.13 -23.64 -2.41
N ALA A 783 17.74 -24.75 -2.81
CA ALA A 783 17.67 -25.99 -2.04
C ALA A 783 18.50 -25.85 -0.76
N LEU A 784 18.00 -26.40 0.34
CA LEU A 784 18.71 -26.52 1.60
C LEU A 784 19.01 -27.99 1.85
N ASP A 785 20.25 -28.29 2.20
CA ASP A 785 20.65 -29.62 2.67
C ASP A 785 20.14 -29.76 4.12
N GLY A 786 18.90 -30.23 4.27
CA GLY A 786 18.33 -30.49 5.58
C GLY A 786 19.19 -31.46 6.37
N SER A 787 19.47 -31.15 7.63
CA SER A 787 20.20 -32.02 8.55
C SER A 787 19.47 -33.36 8.76
N GLN A 788 19.87 -34.39 8.02
CA GLN A 788 19.86 -35.84 8.36
C GLN A 788 18.70 -36.41 9.21
N ARG A 789 17.44 -35.99 9.06
CA ARG A 789 16.31 -36.73 9.64
C ARG A 789 15.15 -36.89 8.65
N GLU A 790 14.96 -38.17 8.33
CA GLU A 790 13.84 -38.81 7.63
C GLU A 790 13.80 -38.64 6.11
N MET A 791 14.32 -39.70 5.48
CA MET A 791 14.50 -39.97 4.07
C MET A 791 13.14 -40.05 3.36
N SER A 792 12.72 -38.98 2.70
CA SER A 792 11.91 -39.11 1.49
C SER A 792 12.87 -39.31 0.31
N THR A 793 12.53 -40.19 -0.63
CA THR A 793 13.38 -40.57 -1.77
C THR A 793 13.78 -39.42 -2.69
N LEU A 794 13.08 -38.26 -2.63
CA LEU A 794 13.43 -37.04 -3.36
C LEU A 794 14.38 -36.09 -2.62
N ALA A 795 14.48 -36.17 -1.29
CA ALA A 795 15.49 -35.40 -0.55
C ALA A 795 16.92 -35.87 -0.88
N ALA A 796 17.06 -37.07 -1.46
CA ALA A 796 18.31 -37.65 -1.92
C ALA A 796 18.64 -37.32 -3.40
N ALA A 797 17.72 -36.71 -4.15
CA ALA A 797 17.88 -36.38 -5.57
C ALA A 797 17.88 -34.86 -5.80
N ASP A 798 18.79 -34.37 -6.64
CA ASP A 798 18.88 -32.95 -7.04
C ASP A 798 17.68 -32.53 -7.90
N TRP A 799 16.52 -32.29 -7.27
CA TRP A 799 15.27 -31.87 -7.93
C TRP A 799 15.35 -30.45 -8.53
N LEU A 800 16.14 -29.56 -7.92
CA LEU A 800 16.22 -28.15 -8.33
C LEU A 800 16.82 -27.99 -9.75
N PRO A 801 17.93 -28.65 -10.12
CA PRO A 801 18.43 -28.65 -11.50
C PRO A 801 17.42 -29.11 -12.55
N LEU A 802 16.57 -30.10 -12.25
CA LEU A 802 15.55 -30.59 -13.17
C LEU A 802 14.50 -29.51 -13.48
N TYR A 803 13.99 -28.84 -12.44
CA TYR A 803 13.05 -27.73 -12.62
C TYR A 803 13.67 -26.54 -13.33
N VAL A 804 14.94 -26.21 -13.03
CA VAL A 804 15.65 -25.12 -13.72
C VAL A 804 15.87 -25.47 -15.19
N GLY A 805 16.18 -26.73 -15.51
CA GLY A 805 16.31 -27.20 -16.89
C GLY A 805 15.00 -27.05 -17.67
N ASP A 806 13.89 -27.44 -17.07
CA ASP A 806 12.57 -27.29 -17.69
C ASP A 806 12.15 -25.82 -17.83
N PHE A 807 12.40 -25.00 -16.80
CA PHE A 807 12.18 -23.56 -16.84
C PHE A 807 12.91 -22.89 -18.01
N ARG A 808 14.19 -23.23 -18.25
CA ARG A 808 14.96 -22.69 -19.38
C ARG A 808 14.36 -23.07 -20.73
N ARG A 809 13.93 -24.32 -20.90
CA ARG A 809 13.26 -24.76 -22.13
C ARG A 809 11.99 -23.95 -22.36
N ARG A 810 11.13 -23.81 -21.35
CA ARG A 810 9.90 -22.99 -21.43
C ARG A 810 10.22 -21.53 -21.73
N LEU A 811 11.21 -20.95 -21.04
CA LEU A 811 11.60 -19.55 -21.23
C LEU A 811 12.04 -19.28 -22.68
N SER A 812 12.88 -20.15 -23.25
CA SER A 812 13.33 -20.02 -24.65
C SER A 812 12.18 -20.04 -25.67
N ALA A 813 11.08 -20.74 -25.35
CA ALA A 813 9.88 -20.74 -26.19
C ALA A 813 8.99 -19.51 -25.95
N LEU A 814 8.95 -18.98 -24.72
CA LEU A 814 8.08 -17.87 -24.32
C LEU A 814 8.64 -16.48 -24.67
N LEU A 815 9.95 -16.35 -24.88
CA LEU A 815 10.61 -15.08 -25.21
C LEU A 815 10.05 -14.41 -26.47
N GLY A 816 9.64 -15.19 -27.48
CA GLY A 816 9.10 -14.64 -28.74
C GLY A 816 7.62 -14.26 -28.67
N GLY A 817 6.94 -14.61 -27.58
CA GLY A 817 5.51 -14.35 -27.36
C GLY A 817 5.29 -13.32 -26.25
N ALA A 818 4.79 -13.79 -25.12
CA ALA A 818 4.39 -12.93 -23.99
C ALA A 818 5.54 -12.14 -23.35
N LEU A 819 6.79 -12.55 -23.55
CA LEU A 819 7.98 -11.94 -22.94
C LEU A 819 8.84 -11.14 -23.95
N ARG A 820 8.27 -10.79 -25.11
CA ARG A 820 8.97 -10.05 -26.17
C ARG A 820 9.48 -8.68 -25.73
N GLU A 821 8.72 -7.98 -24.90
CA GLU A 821 9.08 -6.65 -24.38
C GLU A 821 10.13 -6.69 -23.25
N MET A 822 10.58 -7.88 -22.82
CA MET A 822 11.58 -7.99 -21.76
C MET A 822 12.94 -7.47 -22.26
N PRO A 823 13.72 -6.73 -21.45
CA PRO A 823 15.07 -6.34 -21.84
C PRO A 823 15.95 -7.56 -22.16
N THR A 824 16.63 -7.55 -23.30
CA THR A 824 17.52 -8.63 -23.78
C THR A 824 18.56 -9.03 -22.74
N ALA A 825 19.14 -8.06 -22.02
CA ALA A 825 20.12 -8.32 -20.96
C ALA A 825 19.54 -9.13 -19.80
N LEU A 826 18.28 -8.87 -19.43
CA LEU A 826 17.58 -9.62 -18.39
C LEU A 826 17.24 -11.03 -18.87
N ALA A 827 16.74 -11.16 -20.10
CA ALA A 827 16.47 -12.46 -20.71
C ALA A 827 17.72 -13.34 -20.78
N LEU A 828 18.87 -12.75 -21.16
CA LEU A 828 20.15 -13.44 -21.11
C LEU A 828 20.49 -13.88 -19.69
N SER A 829 20.41 -12.98 -18.69
CA SER A 829 20.73 -13.34 -17.29
C SER A 829 19.86 -14.47 -16.72
N LEU A 830 18.61 -14.62 -17.18
CA LEU A 830 17.71 -15.71 -16.79
C LEU A 830 18.04 -17.04 -17.48
N LEU A 831 18.44 -16.96 -18.75
CA LEU A 831 18.90 -18.12 -19.50
C LEU A 831 20.29 -18.58 -19.02
N ASP A 832 21.09 -17.66 -18.47
CA ASP A 832 22.49 -17.87 -18.14
C ASP A 832 22.69 -18.67 -16.84
N PRO A 833 23.58 -19.68 -16.88
CA PRO A 833 24.23 -20.22 -15.70
C PRO A 833 25.75 -20.25 -15.89
N THR A 834 26.36 -19.19 -16.44
CA THR A 834 27.78 -19.18 -16.85
C THR A 834 28.19 -20.49 -17.56
N LEU A 835 27.73 -20.66 -18.80
CA LEU A 835 28.40 -21.47 -19.84
C LEU A 835 28.54 -23.01 -19.71
N GLN A 836 27.90 -23.75 -18.79
CA GLN A 836 27.61 -25.21 -18.91
C GLN A 836 26.90 -25.81 -17.67
N PRO A 837 26.16 -26.93 -17.80
CA PRO A 837 26.33 -28.08 -16.90
C PRO A 837 27.48 -28.96 -17.42
N ALA A 838 28.28 -29.55 -16.52
CA ALA A 838 29.39 -30.45 -16.85
C ALA A 838 28.96 -31.75 -17.59
N GLU A 839 27.66 -31.93 -17.85
CA GLU A 839 27.06 -33.15 -18.40
C GLU A 839 26.22 -32.92 -19.67
N ALA A 840 26.39 -31.78 -20.37
CA ALA A 840 25.69 -31.57 -21.64
C ALA A 840 26.22 -32.51 -22.73
N ARG A 841 25.45 -33.55 -23.08
CA ARG A 841 25.77 -34.45 -24.20
C ARG A 841 25.59 -33.71 -25.52
N ALA A 842 26.65 -33.66 -26.32
CA ALA A 842 26.57 -33.18 -27.69
C ALA A 842 25.56 -34.05 -28.48
N PRO A 843 24.72 -33.44 -29.34
CA PRO A 843 23.77 -34.19 -30.16
C PRO A 843 24.52 -35.12 -31.11
N THR A 844 23.97 -36.31 -31.37
CA THR A 844 24.50 -37.20 -32.40
C THR A 844 24.20 -36.64 -33.80
N ALA A 845 24.99 -37.05 -34.81
CA ALA A 845 24.79 -36.60 -36.19
C ALA A 845 23.36 -36.87 -36.70
N GLU A 846 22.80 -38.03 -36.36
CA GLU A 846 21.42 -38.43 -36.71
C GLU A 846 20.36 -37.49 -36.10
N GLN A 847 20.57 -37.05 -34.84
CA GLN A 847 19.68 -36.10 -34.19
C GLN A 847 19.76 -34.71 -34.84
N LEU A 848 20.94 -34.33 -35.32
CA LEU A 848 21.13 -33.05 -35.99
C LEU A 848 20.55 -33.07 -37.41
N GLU A 849 20.64 -34.17 -38.14
CA GLU A 849 19.99 -34.36 -39.45
C GLU A 849 18.46 -34.37 -39.35
N PHE A 850 17.90 -34.86 -38.25
CA PHE A 850 16.46 -34.77 -38.00
C PHE A 850 15.97 -33.33 -37.79
N VAL A 851 16.82 -32.50 -37.18
CA VAL A 851 16.47 -31.12 -36.79
C VAL A 851 16.85 -30.10 -37.88
N LEU A 852 17.92 -30.35 -38.63
CA LEU A 852 18.45 -29.52 -39.71
C LEU A 852 18.52 -30.34 -41.00
N GLY A 853 17.75 -29.94 -42.01
CA GLY A 853 17.78 -30.61 -43.31
C GLY A 853 19.10 -30.37 -44.07
N ALA A 854 19.37 -31.23 -45.06
CA ALA A 854 20.57 -31.10 -45.92
C ALA A 854 20.63 -29.76 -46.69
N TYR A 855 19.48 -29.18 -47.03
CA TYR A 855 19.40 -27.86 -47.68
C TYR A 855 19.72 -26.72 -46.71
N ASP A 856 19.32 -26.84 -45.44
CA ASP A 856 19.62 -25.84 -44.41
C ASP A 856 21.12 -25.80 -44.10
N LEU A 857 21.78 -26.96 -44.07
CA LEU A 857 23.23 -27.05 -43.95
C LEU A 857 23.96 -26.39 -45.15
N LYS A 858 23.45 -26.55 -46.38
CA LYS A 858 23.99 -25.85 -47.56
C LYS A 858 23.81 -24.33 -47.48
N ARG A 859 22.66 -23.86 -46.99
CA ARG A 859 22.37 -22.43 -46.75
C ARG A 859 23.33 -21.86 -45.71
N LEU A 860 23.50 -22.56 -44.58
CA LEU A 860 24.45 -22.20 -43.53
C LEU A 860 25.89 -22.17 -44.04
N SER A 861 26.31 -23.16 -44.84
CA SER A 861 27.63 -23.17 -45.46
C SER A 861 27.84 -22.05 -46.48
N SER A 862 26.78 -21.59 -47.15
CA SER A 862 26.86 -20.47 -48.10
C SER A 862 26.94 -19.14 -47.36
N TYR A 863 26.20 -19.02 -46.25
CA TYR A 863 26.25 -17.86 -45.36
C TYR A 863 27.60 -17.74 -44.64
N SER A 864 28.19 -18.85 -44.18
CA SER A 864 29.52 -18.84 -43.54
C SER A 864 30.64 -18.41 -44.49
N ARG A 865 30.45 -18.60 -45.80
CA ARG A 865 31.33 -18.10 -46.87
C ARG A 865 30.98 -16.68 -47.33
N SER A 866 30.02 -16.03 -46.69
CA SER A 866 29.52 -14.69 -47.04
C SER A 866 29.01 -14.56 -48.48
N LEU A 867 28.51 -15.66 -49.06
CA LEU A 867 27.94 -15.68 -50.42
C LEU A 867 26.45 -15.27 -50.45
N VAL A 868 25.83 -15.21 -49.29
CA VAL A 868 24.38 -15.11 -49.10
C VAL A 868 24.09 -14.12 -47.96
N ASP A 869 23.03 -13.33 -48.08
CA ASP A 869 22.58 -12.40 -47.05
C ASP A 869 21.89 -13.08 -45.87
N HIS A 870 21.88 -12.40 -44.71
CA HIS A 870 21.33 -12.90 -43.46
C HIS A 870 19.83 -13.28 -43.52
N HIS A 871 19.06 -12.64 -44.41
CA HIS A 871 17.63 -12.94 -44.61
C HIS A 871 17.38 -14.41 -44.99
N LEU A 872 18.33 -15.05 -45.68
CA LEU A 872 18.24 -16.45 -46.10
C LEU A 872 18.61 -17.45 -44.99
N VAL A 873 18.96 -16.99 -43.79
CA VAL A 873 19.24 -17.86 -42.63
C VAL A 873 18.37 -17.50 -41.43
N LEU A 874 17.61 -16.39 -41.51
CA LEU A 874 16.84 -15.85 -40.38
C LEU A 874 15.80 -16.85 -39.83
N ASP A 875 15.21 -17.67 -40.67
CA ASP A 875 14.32 -18.79 -40.31
C ASP A 875 15.01 -19.86 -39.45
N LEU A 876 16.31 -20.06 -39.61
CA LEU A 876 17.11 -21.04 -38.86
C LEU A 876 17.63 -20.49 -37.53
N VAL A 877 17.67 -19.16 -37.36
CA VAL A 877 18.23 -18.52 -36.15
C VAL A 877 17.50 -18.92 -34.87
N PRO A 878 16.14 -18.96 -34.80
CA PRO A 878 15.44 -19.37 -33.58
C PRO A 878 15.75 -20.81 -33.15
N LEU A 879 15.89 -21.71 -34.13
CA LEU A 879 16.23 -23.10 -33.89
C LEU A 879 17.66 -23.23 -33.32
N LEU A 880 18.63 -22.55 -33.96
CA LEU A 880 20.01 -22.52 -33.50
C LEU A 880 20.15 -21.90 -32.11
N ALA A 881 19.39 -20.84 -31.84
CA ALA A 881 19.34 -20.24 -30.51
C ALA A 881 18.79 -21.22 -29.46
N ARG A 882 17.70 -21.94 -29.74
CA ARG A 882 17.14 -22.94 -28.83
C ARG A 882 18.12 -24.08 -28.55
N LEU A 883 18.79 -24.60 -29.57
CA LEU A 883 19.83 -25.64 -29.42
C LEU A 883 21.03 -25.15 -28.60
N ARG A 884 21.36 -23.85 -28.71
CA ARG A 884 22.42 -23.24 -27.92
C ARG A 884 22.06 -23.08 -26.45
N PHE A 885 20.85 -22.66 -26.14
CA PHE A 885 20.40 -22.46 -24.75
C PHE A 885 19.88 -23.74 -24.08
N SER A 886 19.59 -24.80 -24.83
CA SER A 886 19.32 -26.14 -24.29
C SER A 886 20.60 -26.89 -23.88
N GLY A 887 21.79 -26.38 -24.22
CA GLY A 887 23.08 -27.00 -23.94
C GLY A 887 23.57 -27.97 -25.02
N ALA A 888 22.84 -28.13 -26.13
CA ALA A 888 23.23 -29.05 -27.21
C ALA A 888 24.39 -28.50 -28.06
N LEU A 889 24.48 -27.17 -28.24
CA LEU A 889 25.59 -26.52 -28.95
C LEU A 889 26.53 -25.82 -27.96
N LEU A 890 27.79 -26.27 -27.90
CA LEU A 890 28.80 -25.76 -26.96
C LEU A 890 29.79 -24.78 -27.62
N THR A 891 29.29 -23.83 -28.41
CA THR A 891 30.14 -22.80 -29.02
C THR A 891 30.41 -21.64 -28.06
N PRO A 892 31.69 -21.20 -27.92
CA PRO A 892 32.02 -20.04 -27.12
C PRO A 892 31.52 -18.78 -27.81
N LEU A 893 30.62 -18.04 -27.15
CA LEU A 893 30.12 -16.75 -27.60
C LEU A 893 30.46 -15.71 -26.53
N SER A 894 30.83 -14.51 -26.96
CA SER A 894 30.88 -13.38 -26.02
C SER A 894 29.49 -13.06 -25.47
N SER A 895 29.42 -12.43 -24.30
CA SER A 895 28.15 -12.04 -23.67
C SER A 895 27.30 -11.14 -24.58
N VAL A 896 27.95 -10.25 -25.35
CA VAL A 896 27.29 -9.37 -26.33
C VAL A 896 26.73 -10.17 -27.51
N GLN A 897 27.50 -11.11 -28.07
CA GLN A 897 27.01 -11.98 -29.14
C GLN A 897 25.85 -12.86 -28.68
N ALA A 898 25.91 -13.37 -27.44
CA ALA A 898 24.81 -14.12 -26.85
C ALA A 898 23.56 -13.25 -26.66
N ALA A 899 23.72 -12.00 -26.22
CA ALA A 899 22.60 -11.05 -26.11
C ALA A 899 21.95 -10.75 -27.47
N ILE A 900 22.77 -10.57 -28.52
CA ILE A 900 22.29 -10.39 -29.90
C ILE A 900 21.55 -11.64 -30.37
N LEU A 901 22.09 -12.84 -30.11
CA LEU A 901 21.44 -14.09 -30.48
C LEU A 901 20.08 -14.28 -29.79
N VAL A 902 19.96 -13.89 -28.51
CA VAL A 902 18.67 -13.87 -27.80
C VAL A 902 17.73 -12.85 -28.44
N GLY A 903 18.20 -11.63 -28.71
CA GLY A 903 17.37 -10.56 -29.25
C GLY A 903 16.90 -10.76 -30.69
N VAL A 904 17.68 -11.47 -31.52
CA VAL A 904 17.32 -11.76 -32.92
C VAL A 904 16.65 -13.12 -33.06
N GLY A 905 17.06 -14.11 -32.27
CA GLY A 905 16.60 -15.48 -32.40
C GLY A 905 15.44 -15.87 -31.49
N LEU A 906 15.31 -15.23 -30.33
CA LEU A 906 14.33 -15.63 -29.31
C LEU A 906 13.29 -14.55 -28.95
N GLN A 907 13.51 -13.27 -29.28
CA GLN A 907 12.58 -12.15 -29.06
C GLN A 907 12.20 -11.51 -30.41
#